data_AF-A0A7G1I7N6-F1
#
_entry.id   AF-A0A7G1I7N6-F1
#
_cell.length_a   1.000
_cell.length_b   1.000
_cell.length_c   1.000
_cell.angle_alpha   90.00
_cell.angle_beta   90.00
_cell.angle_gamma   90.00
#
_symmetry.space_group_name_H-M   'P 1'
#
loop_
_entity.id
_entity.type
_entity.pdbx_description
1 polymer ?
#
loop_
_entity_poly.entity_id
_entity_poly.type
_entity_poly.pdbx_seq_one_letter_code
_entity_poly.pdbx_strand_id
1 'polypeptide(L)'
;MVNAHQPYFAYGSNLCVRQMAARCPDAADPRPAVLSDHDWLINQRGVATVEPSTGSQVHGVLWQVSDRDLATLDSAEGVPVRYRRYRRSVHTDTGPTPAWVYIDHRVTAGPPRPGYLPRIIGGAVHHGLPQRWIDFLHRWDPARWPRANPRATSEPAPQSLSALLREPGVREVSRLRSRFGFLAIHGGDLEKMTDVIAEHAAEAADASVYLVRHPDRYPHHLPSARFDPAESARLAEFLDHVDVAVSLHGYGRIGRETQLLAGGGNRALAAHLARHLQLPGYQVVTDLEAIPLELRGLHSGNPVNRIRGGGTQLELSARVRGSARAVPCREPTACPRSPRRWWGTGGRGAFLVSVVAGERRLLVAKDFRFGLSVRFIKSRSALQEKVRRAEDLGFDVLCVPDHLGAAAPFPTLTAAAMVTTRIRLSMYVLNAAFYKPALLGREVEALDLLSDHRLEVGLGTGYVREEFEAAELPYPSAGARVDYLEHMTAYLKEHHPEVPILIAGNGDRVMTLAARHADIVGLTGARVHDAEDPLAERIEFVRKAAGERFDALELNLAITAVPPEGERIPNLALTRRYTPGLSDEEILALHSVLSGSPREIADTLGGYRDRYGVTSFTVQDSHMDNFAKVIAELR
;
A
#
# COMPACT_ATOMS: atom_id res chain seq x y z
N MET A 1 7.34 -1.52 52.03
CA MET A 1 7.37 -1.78 50.57
C MET A 1 6.63 -0.62 49.92
N VAL A 2 7.31 0.21 49.13
CA VAL A 2 6.68 1.31 48.39
C VAL A 2 5.86 0.67 47.28
N ASN A 3 4.55 0.88 47.24
CA ASN A 3 3.70 0.43 46.14
C ASN A 3 4.21 1.08 44.85
N ALA A 4 4.63 0.28 43.87
CA ALA A 4 5.03 0.79 42.57
C ALA A 4 3.79 1.30 41.83
N HIS A 5 3.75 2.59 41.53
CA HIS A 5 2.72 3.18 40.67
C HIS A 5 3.24 3.24 39.23
N GLN A 6 2.38 2.90 38.27
CA GLN A 6 2.66 2.91 36.85
C GLN A 6 1.92 4.07 36.16
N PRO A 7 2.57 4.79 35.23
CA PRO A 7 1.90 5.86 34.48
C PRO A 7 0.91 5.28 33.46
N TYR A 8 -0.32 5.77 33.46
CA TYR A 8 -1.40 5.39 32.54
C TYR A 8 -2.04 6.64 31.91
N PHE A 9 -2.09 6.70 30.58
CA PHE A 9 -2.67 7.82 29.84
C PHE A 9 -4.09 7.52 29.38
N ALA A 10 -5.03 8.31 29.87
CA ALA A 10 -6.44 8.26 29.54
C ALA A 10 -6.81 9.34 28.50
N TYR A 11 -7.40 8.92 27.39
CA TYR A 11 -7.95 9.81 26.34
C TYR A 11 -9.44 9.53 26.02
N GLY A 12 -10.01 8.49 26.65
CA GLY A 12 -11.38 8.03 26.48
C GLY A 12 -12.21 8.19 27.76
N SER A 13 -13.12 7.26 28.05
CA SER A 13 -14.03 7.36 29.20
C SER A 13 -13.34 7.44 30.57
N ASN A 14 -12.10 6.94 30.68
CA ASN A 14 -11.26 7.04 31.87
C ASN A 14 -10.73 8.47 32.13
N LEU A 15 -11.09 9.46 31.30
CA LEU A 15 -10.99 10.88 31.68
C LEU A 15 -11.98 11.28 32.78
N CYS A 16 -13.03 10.48 33.00
CA CYS A 16 -14.02 10.77 34.03
C CYS A 16 -13.52 10.38 35.42
N VAL A 17 -13.32 11.37 36.29
CA VAL A 17 -12.83 11.16 37.67
C VAL A 17 -13.68 10.20 38.48
N ARG A 18 -15.01 10.28 38.39
CA ARG A 18 -15.91 9.34 39.09
C ARG A 18 -15.72 7.89 38.62
N GLN A 19 -15.49 7.70 37.31
CA GLN A 19 -15.24 6.38 36.76
C GLN A 19 -13.86 5.86 37.18
N MET A 20 -12.84 6.72 37.17
CA MET A 20 -11.50 6.38 37.64
C MET A 20 -11.49 6.02 39.12
N ALA A 21 -12.10 6.84 39.99
CA ALA A 21 -12.17 6.54 41.42
C ALA A 21 -12.89 5.22 41.74
N ALA A 22 -13.90 4.84 40.93
CA ALA A 22 -14.62 3.58 41.10
C ALA A 22 -13.84 2.35 40.59
N ARG A 23 -13.04 2.51 39.53
CA ARG A 23 -12.26 1.41 38.92
C ARG A 23 -10.87 1.24 39.55
N CYS A 24 -10.28 2.35 39.96
CA CYS A 24 -8.90 2.48 40.39
C CYS A 24 -8.85 3.39 41.62
N PRO A 25 -9.19 2.90 42.81
CA PRO A 25 -9.22 3.70 44.03
C PRO A 25 -7.84 4.21 44.46
N ASP A 26 -6.75 3.59 44.00
CA ASP A 26 -5.38 4.00 44.29
C ASP A 26 -4.81 4.95 43.21
N ALA A 27 -5.60 5.32 42.20
CA ALA A 27 -5.18 6.23 41.14
C ALA A 27 -4.95 7.64 41.66
N ALA A 28 -3.76 8.20 41.40
CA ALA A 28 -3.34 9.51 41.90
C ALA A 28 -2.65 10.36 40.81
N ASP A 29 -2.36 11.61 41.17
CA ASP A 29 -1.58 12.58 40.36
C ASP A 29 -2.05 12.74 38.89
N PRO A 30 -3.33 13.05 38.62
CA PRO A 30 -3.79 13.29 37.25
C PRO A 30 -3.17 14.56 36.67
N ARG A 31 -2.36 14.42 35.62
CA ARG A 31 -1.72 15.55 34.90
C ARG A 31 -2.12 15.59 33.43
N PRO A 32 -2.46 16.75 32.85
CA PRO A 32 -2.69 16.87 31.41
C PRO A 32 -1.48 16.39 30.61
N ALA A 33 -1.73 15.63 29.55
CA ALA A 33 -0.69 15.12 28.67
C ALA A 33 -1.17 15.04 27.22
N VAL A 34 -0.22 14.92 26.29
CA VAL A 34 -0.50 14.81 24.85
C VAL A 34 0.17 13.59 24.25
N LEU A 35 -0.60 12.80 23.52
CA LEU A 35 -0.10 11.74 22.65
C LEU A 35 0.02 12.29 21.22
N SER A 36 1.25 12.37 20.71
CA SER A 36 1.56 12.86 19.36
C SER A 36 1.39 11.75 18.31
N ASP A 37 1.23 12.16 17.05
CA ASP A 37 1.15 11.28 15.86
C ASP A 37 0.01 10.26 15.91
N HIS A 38 -1.06 10.63 16.60
CA HIS A 38 -2.28 9.86 16.66
C HIS A 38 -3.49 10.78 16.44
N ASP A 39 -4.50 10.28 15.75
CA ASP A 39 -5.82 10.90 15.67
C ASP A 39 -6.78 10.18 16.62
N TRP A 40 -7.83 10.88 17.03
CA TRP A 40 -8.84 10.39 17.95
C TRP A 40 -10.17 10.19 17.22
N LEU A 41 -10.82 9.06 17.47
CA LEU A 41 -12.09 8.75 16.86
C LEU A 41 -13.01 7.95 17.80
N ILE A 42 -14.32 8.02 17.55
CA ILE A 42 -15.28 7.05 18.07
C ILE A 42 -15.44 5.93 17.05
N ASN A 43 -15.12 4.70 17.44
CA ASN A 43 -15.17 3.57 16.52
C ASN A 43 -16.58 2.99 16.37
N GLN A 44 -16.73 1.94 15.57
CA GLN A 44 -18.02 1.35 15.21
C GLN A 44 -18.75 0.75 16.42
N ARG A 45 -18.04 0.54 17.54
CA ARG A 45 -18.62 0.08 18.81
C ARG A 45 -19.14 1.25 19.66
N GLY A 46 -18.95 2.49 19.22
CA GLY A 46 -19.35 3.72 19.89
C GLY A 46 -18.48 4.11 21.07
N VAL A 47 -17.20 3.69 21.07
CA VAL A 47 -16.20 4.00 22.10
C VAL A 47 -14.97 4.69 21.50
N ALA A 48 -14.24 5.45 22.32
CA ALA A 48 -13.09 6.21 21.89
C ALA A 48 -11.88 5.30 21.64
N THR A 49 -11.16 5.55 20.55
CA THR A 49 -9.85 4.96 20.30
C THR A 49 -8.94 5.95 19.59
N VAL A 50 -7.69 5.57 19.41
CA VAL A 50 -6.68 6.36 18.70
C VAL A 50 -6.06 5.54 17.58
N GLU A 51 -5.77 6.17 16.45
CA GLU A 51 -5.08 5.54 15.33
C GLU A 51 -3.87 6.38 14.91
N PRO A 52 -2.80 5.77 14.34
CA PRO A 52 -1.65 6.53 13.87
C PRO A 52 -2.05 7.57 12.83
N SER A 53 -1.67 8.83 13.07
CA SER A 53 -1.93 9.96 12.17
C SER A 53 -0.87 11.03 12.38
N THR A 54 0.08 11.10 11.46
CA THR A 54 1.25 11.97 11.55
C THR A 54 0.84 13.44 11.66
N GLY A 55 1.41 14.16 12.62
CA GLY A 55 1.12 15.58 12.86
C GLY A 55 -0.16 15.85 13.64
N SER A 56 -0.94 14.81 13.97
CA SER A 56 -2.11 14.91 14.84
C SER A 56 -1.73 14.78 16.32
N GLN A 57 -2.56 15.32 17.21
CA GLN A 57 -2.33 15.32 18.65
C GLN A 57 -3.61 14.94 19.40
N VAL A 58 -3.50 13.97 20.31
CA VAL A 58 -4.58 13.55 21.20
C VAL A 58 -4.31 14.08 22.60
N HIS A 59 -5.20 14.93 23.11
CA HIS A 59 -5.11 15.44 24.47
C HIS A 59 -5.80 14.48 25.46
N GLY A 60 -5.15 14.22 26.58
CA GLY A 60 -5.65 13.33 27.64
C GLY A 60 -5.00 13.62 29.00
N VAL A 61 -5.09 12.66 29.91
CA VAL A 61 -4.59 12.79 31.29
C VAL A 61 -3.73 11.59 31.65
N LEU A 62 -2.57 11.86 32.23
CA LEU A 62 -1.67 10.89 32.79
C LEU A 62 -2.00 10.66 34.27
N TRP A 63 -2.30 9.42 34.64
CA TRP A 63 -2.56 8.96 36.00
C TRP A 63 -1.40 8.11 36.51
N GLN A 64 -1.18 8.09 37.82
CA GLN A 64 -0.35 7.10 38.50
C GLN A 64 -1.23 6.02 39.10
N VAL A 65 -1.18 4.79 38.59
CA VAL A 65 -2.04 3.67 39.03
C VAL A 65 -1.23 2.54 39.66
N SER A 66 -1.74 1.91 40.71
CA SER A 66 -1.09 0.72 41.30
C SER A 66 -1.17 -0.49 40.34
N ASP A 67 -0.32 -1.50 40.53
CA ASP A 67 -0.39 -2.74 39.73
C ASP A 67 -1.76 -3.43 39.83
N ARG A 68 -2.40 -3.34 41.01
CA ARG A 68 -3.75 -3.85 41.25
C ARG A 68 -4.80 -3.10 40.43
N ASP A 69 -4.72 -1.77 40.42
CA ASP A 69 -5.62 -0.93 39.65
C ASP A 69 -5.41 -1.11 38.14
N LEU A 70 -4.17 -1.32 37.72
CA LEU A 70 -3.83 -1.60 36.32
C LEU A 70 -4.44 -2.94 35.86
N ALA A 71 -4.40 -3.99 36.68
CA ALA A 71 -5.09 -5.25 36.38
C ALA A 71 -6.63 -5.08 36.32
N THR A 72 -7.18 -4.18 37.13
CA THR A 72 -8.61 -3.84 37.10
C THR A 72 -8.98 -3.11 35.80
N LEU A 73 -8.10 -2.24 35.31
CA LEU A 73 -8.23 -1.63 33.98
C LEU A 73 -8.14 -2.65 32.85
N ASP A 74 -7.19 -3.58 32.90
CA ASP A 74 -7.05 -4.64 31.87
C ASP A 74 -8.37 -5.45 31.72
N SER A 75 -8.99 -5.80 32.85
CA SER A 75 -10.29 -6.47 32.88
C SER A 75 -11.42 -5.59 32.33
N ALA A 76 -11.49 -4.32 32.75
CA ALA A 76 -12.52 -3.38 32.31
C ALA A 76 -12.44 -3.02 30.82
N GLU A 77 -11.22 -2.94 30.27
CA GLU A 77 -10.96 -2.66 28.85
C GLU A 77 -10.99 -3.92 27.98
N GLY A 78 -11.03 -5.12 28.60
CA GLY A 78 -11.12 -6.41 27.91
C GLY A 78 -9.85 -6.80 27.17
N VAL A 79 -8.70 -6.58 27.81
CA VAL A 79 -7.37 -6.88 27.26
C VAL A 79 -7.13 -8.40 27.16
N PRO A 80 -6.49 -8.92 26.08
CA PRO A 80 -6.02 -8.21 24.87
C PRO A 80 -7.03 -8.24 23.70
N VAL A 81 -8.28 -8.66 23.94
CA VAL A 81 -9.28 -8.96 22.89
C VAL A 81 -9.95 -7.69 22.35
N ARG A 82 -10.30 -6.74 23.23
CA ARG A 82 -10.99 -5.48 22.85
C ARG A 82 -10.00 -4.35 22.70
N TYR A 83 -9.32 -4.01 23.78
CA TYR A 83 -8.17 -3.09 23.75
C TYR A 83 -6.87 -3.87 23.94
N ARG A 84 -5.79 -3.37 23.37
CA ARG A 84 -4.43 -3.80 23.69
C ARG A 84 -3.72 -2.67 24.40
N ARG A 85 -2.91 -3.02 25.41
CA ARG A 85 -2.14 -2.04 26.18
C ARG A 85 -0.77 -1.88 25.54
N TYR A 86 -0.42 -0.64 25.19
CA TYR A 86 0.87 -0.28 24.60
C TYR A 86 1.58 0.70 25.51
N ARG A 87 2.91 0.59 25.61
CA ARG A 87 3.73 1.63 26.24
C ARG A 87 4.02 2.71 25.19
N ARG A 88 3.62 3.95 25.45
CA ARG A 88 3.80 5.08 24.54
C ARG A 88 4.36 6.27 25.30
N SER A 89 5.15 7.07 24.59
CA SER A 89 5.62 8.34 25.11
C SER A 89 4.48 9.36 25.01
N VAL A 90 4.10 9.94 26.15
CA VAL A 90 3.15 11.05 26.22
C VAL A 90 3.87 12.28 26.75
N HIS A 91 3.55 13.45 26.22
CA HIS A 91 4.22 14.69 26.57
C HIS A 91 3.43 15.40 27.68
N THR A 92 4.05 15.56 28.85
CA THR A 92 3.56 16.42 29.93
C THR A 92 4.30 17.76 29.89
N ASP A 93 3.93 18.68 30.78
CA ASP A 93 4.65 19.92 31.06
C ASP A 93 6.13 19.70 31.45
N THR A 94 6.43 18.59 32.12
CA THR A 94 7.78 18.19 32.52
C THR A 94 8.57 17.43 31.46
N GLY A 95 7.98 17.15 30.29
CA GLY A 95 8.63 16.43 29.18
C GLY A 95 8.00 15.08 28.84
N PRO A 96 8.65 14.28 27.96
CA PRO A 96 8.13 12.98 27.54
C PRO A 96 8.17 11.97 28.68
N THR A 97 7.04 11.35 28.97
CA THR A 97 6.87 10.32 29.99
C THR A 97 6.32 9.04 29.36
N PRO A 98 6.93 7.86 29.57
CA PRO A 98 6.39 6.60 29.09
C PRO A 98 5.17 6.19 29.92
N ALA A 99 4.03 6.01 29.27
CA ALA A 99 2.77 5.65 29.90
C ALA A 99 2.09 4.48 29.17
N TRP A 100 1.29 3.72 29.89
CA TRP A 100 0.37 2.76 29.29
C TRP A 100 -0.77 3.48 28.58
N VAL A 101 -1.09 3.02 27.37
CA VAL A 101 -2.19 3.51 26.55
C VAL A 101 -2.98 2.30 26.06
N TYR A 102 -4.29 2.26 26.30
CA TYR A 102 -5.16 1.24 25.73
C TYR A 102 -5.58 1.67 24.33
N ILE A 103 -5.41 0.82 23.31
CA ILE A 103 -5.80 1.10 21.92
C ILE A 103 -6.69 -0.06 21.40
N ASP A 104 -7.85 0.26 20.81
CA ASP A 104 -8.73 -0.70 20.12
C ASP A 104 -8.31 -0.71 18.65
N HIS A 105 -8.08 -1.88 18.08
CA HIS A 105 -7.64 -2.04 16.68
C HIS A 105 -8.77 -1.79 15.67
N ARG A 106 -10.00 -1.63 16.16
CA ARG A 106 -11.17 -1.27 15.36
C ARG A 106 -11.26 0.24 15.23
N VAL A 107 -11.01 0.75 14.03
CA VAL A 107 -10.93 2.19 13.73
C VAL A 107 -12.03 2.70 12.78
N THR A 108 -13.02 1.87 12.43
CA THR A 108 -14.14 2.31 11.60
C THR A 108 -14.98 3.31 12.39
N ALA A 109 -15.16 4.54 11.91
CA ALA A 109 -15.91 5.56 12.65
C ALA A 109 -17.40 5.16 12.85
N GLY A 110 -17.95 5.47 14.03
CA GLY A 110 -19.35 5.22 14.38
C GLY A 110 -19.90 6.24 15.38
N PRO A 111 -21.23 6.26 15.62
CA PRO A 111 -21.81 7.17 16.60
C PRO A 111 -21.43 6.77 18.03
N PRO A 112 -21.19 7.73 18.95
CA PRO A 112 -20.92 7.42 20.34
C PRO A 112 -22.11 6.75 21.02
N ARG A 113 -21.82 5.84 21.95
CA ARG A 113 -22.86 5.25 22.81
C ARG A 113 -23.60 6.35 23.58
N PRO A 114 -24.90 6.18 23.86
CA PRO A 114 -25.66 7.12 24.68
C PRO A 114 -24.94 7.43 26.01
N GLY A 115 -24.77 8.71 26.31
CA GLY A 115 -24.09 9.18 27.53
C GLY A 115 -22.57 8.99 27.57
N TYR A 116 -21.95 8.41 26.55
CA TYR A 116 -20.50 8.17 26.51
C TYR A 116 -19.71 9.44 26.20
N LEU A 117 -20.12 10.20 25.17
CA LEU A 117 -19.44 11.43 24.78
C LEU A 117 -19.52 12.54 25.87
N PRO A 118 -20.69 12.81 26.51
CA PRO A 118 -20.75 13.75 27.63
C PRO A 118 -19.81 13.40 28.79
N ARG A 119 -19.58 12.10 29.03
CA ARG A 119 -18.66 11.63 30.07
C ARG A 119 -17.20 11.99 29.75
N ILE A 120 -16.79 11.80 28.49
CA ILE A 120 -15.44 12.16 28.02
C ILE A 120 -15.24 13.67 28.11
N ILE A 121 -16.22 14.44 27.61
CA ILE A 121 -16.17 15.90 27.61
C ILE A 121 -16.13 16.45 29.05
N GLY A 122 -16.96 15.91 29.95
CA GLY A 122 -16.94 16.30 31.36
C GLY A 122 -15.59 16.02 32.04
N GLY A 123 -14.95 14.90 31.70
CA GLY A 123 -13.59 14.60 32.14
C GLY A 123 -12.55 15.57 31.58
N ALA A 124 -12.61 15.85 30.27
CA ALA A 124 -11.72 16.81 29.62
C ALA A 124 -11.81 18.22 30.22
N VAL A 125 -13.03 18.69 30.53
CA VAL A 125 -13.28 19.97 31.21
C VAL A 125 -12.72 19.94 32.63
N HIS A 126 -13.00 18.87 33.39
CA HIS A 126 -12.54 18.75 34.77
C HIS A 126 -11.01 18.83 34.89
N HIS A 127 -10.30 18.21 33.96
CA HIS A 127 -8.83 18.19 33.95
C HIS A 127 -8.20 19.39 33.22
N GLY A 128 -9.00 20.38 32.78
CA GLY A 128 -8.48 21.59 32.15
C GLY A 128 -7.80 21.37 30.79
N LEU A 129 -8.26 20.39 30.00
CA LEU A 129 -7.74 20.18 28.64
C LEU A 129 -8.07 21.39 27.73
N PRO A 130 -7.25 21.67 26.67
CA PRO A 130 -7.42 22.87 25.85
C PRO A 130 -8.82 23.00 25.24
N GLN A 131 -9.38 24.22 25.20
CA GLN A 131 -10.72 24.48 24.66
C GLN A 131 -10.89 23.95 23.22
N ARG A 132 -9.87 24.12 22.37
CA ARG A 132 -9.84 23.59 20.99
C ARG A 132 -10.06 22.08 20.92
N TRP A 133 -9.60 21.34 21.93
CA TRP A 133 -9.79 19.89 22.03
C TRP A 133 -11.21 19.54 22.46
N ILE A 134 -11.74 20.29 23.43
CA ILE A 134 -13.14 20.15 23.88
C ILE A 134 -14.10 20.41 22.71
N ASP A 135 -13.84 21.46 21.92
CA ASP A 135 -14.62 21.78 20.72
C ASP A 135 -14.51 20.67 19.66
N PHE A 136 -13.32 20.08 19.49
CA PHE A 136 -13.12 18.91 18.64
C PHE A 136 -13.99 17.73 19.09
N LEU A 137 -13.99 17.39 20.40
CA LEU A 137 -14.79 16.30 20.95
C LEU A 137 -16.29 16.54 20.73
N HIS A 138 -16.75 17.78 20.86
CA HIS A 138 -18.14 18.12 20.58
C HIS A 138 -18.58 17.86 19.13
N ARG A 139 -17.66 17.86 18.15
CA ARG A 139 -18.02 17.52 16.75
C ARG A 139 -18.45 16.06 16.57
N TRP A 140 -18.10 15.20 17.51
CA TRP A 140 -18.53 13.80 17.53
C TRP A 140 -19.92 13.61 18.12
N ASP A 141 -20.59 14.69 18.53
CA ASP A 141 -22.00 14.67 18.92
C ASP A 141 -22.88 14.46 17.67
N PRO A 142 -23.68 13.39 17.60
CA PRO A 142 -24.63 13.18 16.50
C PRO A 142 -25.66 14.32 16.32
N ALA A 143 -25.84 15.19 17.32
CA ALA A 143 -26.63 16.42 17.17
C ALA A 143 -25.93 17.51 16.33
N ARG A 144 -24.59 17.48 16.26
CA ARG A 144 -23.75 18.44 15.52
C ARG A 144 -23.23 17.91 14.19
N TRP A 145 -23.43 16.61 13.91
CA TRP A 145 -23.23 16.08 12.58
C TRP A 145 -24.14 16.83 11.59
N PRO A 146 -23.76 16.99 10.32
CA PRO A 146 -24.63 17.58 9.31
C PRO A 146 -25.96 16.81 9.30
N ARG A 147 -26.97 17.36 9.95
CA ARG A 147 -28.34 16.87 9.85
C ARG A 147 -28.92 17.49 8.60
N ALA A 148 -29.51 16.67 7.74
CA ALA A 148 -30.45 17.17 6.76
C ALA A 148 -31.46 18.06 7.51
N ASN A 149 -31.54 19.33 7.13
CA ASN A 149 -32.36 20.32 7.82
C ASN A 149 -33.84 19.96 7.63
N PRO A 150 -34.59 19.53 8.66
CA PRO A 150 -35.99 19.13 8.48
C PRO A 150 -36.96 20.31 8.32
N ARG A 151 -36.44 21.55 8.28
CA ARG A 151 -37.24 22.79 8.37
C ARG A 151 -37.23 23.66 7.11
N ALA A 152 -36.89 23.11 5.94
CA ALA A 152 -37.07 23.83 4.68
C ALA A 152 -37.84 22.97 3.69
N THR A 153 -39.17 22.93 3.87
CA THR A 153 -40.23 23.22 2.88
C THR A 153 -41.57 22.64 3.37
N SER A 154 -42.64 23.41 3.21
CA SER A 154 -44.03 22.97 3.42
C SER A 154 -44.56 22.15 2.25
N GLU A 155 -43.77 21.96 1.19
CA GLU A 155 -44.13 21.21 0.00
C GLU A 155 -43.55 19.79 0.07
N PRO A 156 -44.34 18.77 -0.31
CA PRO A 156 -43.89 17.39 -0.28
C PRO A 156 -42.75 17.19 -1.28
N ALA A 157 -41.66 16.56 -0.83
CA ALA A 157 -40.52 16.25 -1.68
C ALA A 157 -40.96 15.46 -2.94
N PRO A 158 -40.44 15.80 -4.13
CA PRO A 158 -40.81 15.12 -5.36
C PRO A 158 -40.51 13.63 -5.26
N GLN A 159 -41.51 12.81 -5.62
CA GLN A 159 -41.40 11.35 -5.57
C GLN A 159 -41.01 10.73 -6.92
N SER A 160 -41.04 11.52 -8.00
CA SER A 160 -40.78 11.10 -9.38
C SER A 160 -40.00 12.18 -10.14
N LEU A 161 -39.40 11.83 -11.28
CA LEU A 161 -38.65 12.75 -12.13
C LEU A 161 -39.58 13.84 -12.71
N SER A 162 -40.78 13.48 -13.16
CA SER A 162 -41.75 14.45 -13.67
C SER A 162 -42.18 15.48 -12.61
N ALA A 163 -42.23 15.07 -11.33
CA ALA A 163 -42.54 15.97 -10.23
C ALA A 163 -41.35 16.91 -9.96
N LEU A 164 -40.14 16.37 -9.95
CA LEU A 164 -38.90 17.14 -9.82
C LEU A 164 -38.74 18.18 -10.94
N LEU A 165 -39.04 17.82 -12.19
CA LEU A 165 -38.91 18.73 -13.34
C LEU A 165 -39.98 19.85 -13.36
N ARG A 166 -41.05 19.73 -12.56
CA ARG A 166 -42.04 20.80 -12.37
C ARG A 166 -41.65 21.78 -11.27
N GLU A 167 -40.67 21.44 -10.44
CA GLU A 167 -40.20 22.31 -9.36
C GLU A 167 -39.62 23.62 -9.92
N PRO A 168 -40.00 24.78 -9.37
CA PRO A 168 -39.48 26.06 -9.81
C PRO A 168 -37.94 26.11 -9.75
N GLY A 169 -37.31 26.44 -10.88
CA GLY A 169 -35.86 26.61 -10.96
C GLY A 169 -35.07 25.33 -11.22
N VAL A 170 -35.70 24.15 -11.21
CA VAL A 170 -35.07 22.92 -11.72
C VAL A 170 -34.99 23.00 -13.24
N ARG A 171 -33.81 22.73 -13.81
CA ARG A 171 -33.59 22.78 -15.26
C ARG A 171 -32.99 21.48 -15.77
N GLU A 172 -33.65 20.91 -16.75
CA GLU A 172 -33.16 19.77 -17.51
C GLU A 172 -32.44 20.25 -18.77
N VAL A 173 -31.25 19.70 -19.02
CA VAL A 173 -30.42 20.03 -20.19
C VAL A 173 -29.94 18.71 -20.81
N SER A 174 -30.10 18.57 -22.12
CA SER A 174 -29.54 17.46 -22.88
C SER A 174 -28.88 18.00 -24.15
N ARG A 175 -27.68 17.52 -24.46
CA ARG A 175 -26.95 17.82 -25.70
C ARG A 175 -26.35 16.54 -26.24
N LEU A 176 -26.81 16.12 -27.41
CA LEU A 176 -26.38 14.89 -28.06
C LEU A 176 -25.27 15.19 -29.06
N ARG A 177 -24.16 14.46 -28.93
CA ARG A 177 -22.98 14.49 -29.80
C ARG A 177 -22.57 13.05 -30.11
N SER A 178 -21.46 12.55 -29.56
CA SER A 178 -21.01 11.17 -29.76
C SER A 178 -21.84 10.12 -29.00
N ARG A 179 -21.56 8.84 -29.26
CA ARG A 179 -22.17 7.69 -28.57
C ARG A 179 -21.66 7.48 -27.14
N PHE A 180 -20.69 8.27 -26.68
CA PHE A 180 -20.25 8.30 -25.28
C PHE A 180 -20.92 9.46 -24.55
N GLY A 181 -21.34 9.25 -23.30
CA GLY A 181 -22.14 10.21 -22.53
C GLY A 181 -21.60 10.57 -21.15
N PHE A 182 -21.93 11.77 -20.67
CA PHE A 182 -21.83 12.15 -19.26
C PHE A 182 -23.22 12.50 -18.68
N LEU A 183 -23.47 12.12 -17.43
CA LEU A 183 -24.69 12.49 -16.70
C LEU A 183 -24.34 13.21 -15.40
N ALA A 184 -25.12 14.23 -15.04
CA ALA A 184 -25.15 14.76 -13.68
C ALA A 184 -26.59 15.08 -13.29
N ILE A 185 -27.24 14.12 -12.63
CA ILE A 185 -28.68 14.18 -12.32
C ILE A 185 -29.00 14.91 -11.01
N HIS A 186 -27.96 15.28 -10.25
CA HIS A 186 -28.05 15.99 -8.97
C HIS A 186 -27.27 17.33 -8.98
N GLY A 187 -27.05 17.90 -10.16
CA GLY A 187 -26.26 19.12 -10.35
C GLY A 187 -26.89 20.40 -9.79
N GLY A 188 -26.19 21.54 -9.92
CA GLY A 188 -26.60 22.80 -9.29
C GLY A 188 -26.22 22.87 -7.80
N ASP A 189 -27.08 23.45 -6.96
CA ASP A 189 -26.74 23.64 -5.53
C ASP A 189 -26.92 22.37 -4.68
N LEU A 190 -27.60 21.33 -5.22
CA LEU A 190 -27.80 20.04 -4.53
C LEU A 190 -26.47 19.28 -4.36
N GLU A 191 -25.79 18.94 -5.47
CA GLU A 191 -24.42 18.41 -5.48
C GLU A 191 -23.49 19.35 -6.25
N LYS A 192 -23.11 20.45 -5.60
CA LYS A 192 -22.26 21.51 -6.17
C LYS A 192 -21.15 20.99 -7.08
N MET A 193 -21.05 21.60 -8.27
CA MET A 193 -20.00 21.40 -9.27
C MET A 193 -20.11 20.10 -10.10
N THR A 194 -21.00 19.16 -9.80
CA THR A 194 -21.10 17.90 -10.58
C THR A 194 -21.56 18.15 -12.02
N ASP A 195 -22.52 19.05 -12.24
CA ASP A 195 -22.98 19.44 -13.58
C ASP A 195 -21.94 20.22 -14.37
N VAL A 196 -21.19 21.09 -13.70
CA VAL A 196 -20.11 21.85 -14.33
C VAL A 196 -18.99 20.91 -14.79
N ILE A 197 -18.58 19.95 -13.95
CA ILE A 197 -17.57 18.95 -14.30
C ILE A 197 -18.07 18.06 -15.44
N ALA A 198 -19.35 17.63 -15.41
CA ALA A 198 -19.95 16.83 -16.48
C ALA A 198 -19.92 17.57 -17.82
N GLU A 199 -20.31 18.85 -17.83
CA GLU A 199 -20.36 19.66 -19.05
C GLU A 199 -18.96 19.88 -19.63
N HIS A 200 -17.96 20.20 -18.80
CA HIS A 200 -16.58 20.37 -19.26
C HIS A 200 -15.96 19.06 -19.76
N ALA A 201 -16.20 17.95 -19.06
CA ALA A 201 -15.72 16.64 -19.50
C ALA A 201 -16.35 16.25 -20.85
N ALA A 202 -17.64 16.54 -21.02
CA ALA A 202 -18.34 16.27 -22.28
C ALA A 202 -17.82 17.14 -23.42
N GLU A 203 -17.54 18.42 -23.18
CA GLU A 203 -16.96 19.31 -24.20
C GLU A 203 -15.54 18.87 -24.58
N ALA A 204 -14.70 18.53 -23.61
CA ALA A 204 -13.33 18.09 -23.86
C ALA A 204 -13.25 16.76 -24.65
N ALA A 205 -14.23 15.88 -24.47
CA ALA A 205 -14.29 14.57 -25.13
C ALA A 205 -15.18 14.53 -26.37
N ASP A 206 -15.76 15.67 -26.79
CA ASP A 206 -16.82 15.74 -27.80
C ASP A 206 -17.97 14.73 -27.55
N ALA A 207 -18.33 14.58 -26.28
CA ALA A 207 -19.30 13.62 -25.79
C ALA A 207 -20.69 14.23 -25.61
N SER A 208 -21.69 13.35 -25.60
CA SER A 208 -23.07 13.71 -25.23
C SER A 208 -23.16 14.01 -23.73
N VAL A 209 -24.09 14.88 -23.32
CA VAL A 209 -24.30 15.18 -21.89
C VAL A 209 -25.77 15.36 -21.54
N TYR A 210 -26.16 14.85 -20.37
CA TYR A 210 -27.47 15.04 -19.75
C TYR A 210 -27.34 15.56 -18.32
N LEU A 211 -28.00 16.67 -18.00
CA LEU A 211 -27.88 17.37 -16.71
C LEU A 211 -29.26 17.69 -16.13
N VAL A 212 -29.39 17.59 -14.81
CA VAL A 212 -30.49 18.19 -14.05
C VAL A 212 -29.88 19.14 -13.02
N ARG A 213 -30.19 20.43 -13.16
CA ARG A 213 -29.66 21.52 -12.33
C ARG A 213 -30.70 21.98 -11.33
N HIS A 214 -30.35 21.93 -10.05
CA HIS A 214 -31.21 22.35 -8.94
C HIS A 214 -30.93 23.80 -8.54
N PRO A 215 -31.96 24.57 -8.12
CA PRO A 215 -31.79 25.95 -7.68
C PRO A 215 -31.00 26.06 -6.36
N ASP A 216 -30.58 27.27 -6.02
CA ASP A 216 -29.87 27.55 -4.78
C ASP A 216 -30.65 27.07 -3.55
N ARG A 217 -29.97 26.38 -2.64
CA ARG A 217 -30.50 25.81 -1.39
C ARG A 217 -31.64 24.82 -1.60
N TYR A 218 -31.63 24.08 -2.71
CA TYR A 218 -32.64 23.06 -2.96
C TYR A 218 -32.64 21.97 -1.86
N PRO A 219 -33.77 21.71 -1.18
CA PRO A 219 -33.80 20.91 0.05
C PRO A 219 -34.09 19.42 -0.18
N HIS A 220 -34.45 19.03 -1.40
CA HIS A 220 -34.92 17.69 -1.70
C HIS A 220 -33.89 16.90 -2.52
N HIS A 221 -33.81 15.59 -2.27
CA HIS A 221 -32.96 14.69 -3.02
C HIS A 221 -33.80 13.52 -3.54
N LEU A 222 -34.01 13.47 -4.85
CA LEU A 222 -34.64 12.33 -5.51
C LEU A 222 -33.58 11.25 -5.79
N PRO A 223 -33.69 10.00 -5.27
CA PRO A 223 -32.70 8.96 -5.53
C PRO A 223 -32.56 8.66 -7.03
N SER A 224 -31.33 8.37 -7.48
CA SER A 224 -31.03 8.07 -8.90
C SER A 224 -31.90 6.94 -9.46
N ALA A 225 -32.25 5.96 -8.63
CA ALA A 225 -33.15 4.86 -8.99
C ALA A 225 -34.55 5.29 -9.48
N ARG A 226 -34.99 6.51 -9.17
CA ARG A 226 -36.30 7.07 -9.53
C ARG A 226 -36.27 8.00 -10.74
N PHE A 227 -35.12 8.14 -11.40
CA PHE A 227 -35.02 8.87 -12.66
C PHE A 227 -35.47 7.95 -13.81
N ASP A 228 -36.79 7.89 -14.01
CA ASP A 228 -37.37 7.02 -15.02
C ASP A 228 -37.42 7.72 -16.40
N PRO A 229 -36.79 7.18 -17.46
CA PRO A 229 -36.87 7.75 -18.82
C PRO A 229 -38.30 7.86 -19.36
N ALA A 230 -39.26 7.06 -18.87
CA ALA A 230 -40.67 7.23 -19.24
C ALA A 230 -41.25 8.60 -18.81
N GLU A 231 -40.62 9.27 -17.85
CA GLU A 231 -41.07 10.56 -17.30
C GLU A 231 -40.35 11.77 -17.92
N SER A 232 -39.35 11.56 -18.78
CA SER A 232 -38.67 12.62 -19.52
C SER A 232 -38.25 12.16 -20.92
N ALA A 233 -38.79 12.85 -21.93
CA ALA A 233 -38.41 12.63 -23.32
C ALA A 233 -36.90 12.86 -23.56
N ARG A 234 -36.29 13.86 -22.88
CA ARG A 234 -34.86 14.15 -23.05
C ARG A 234 -33.97 13.09 -22.43
N LEU A 235 -34.38 12.53 -21.27
CA LEU A 235 -33.64 11.44 -20.65
C LEU A 235 -33.75 10.17 -21.50
N ALA A 236 -34.96 9.84 -21.99
CA ALA A 236 -35.17 8.71 -22.88
C ALA A 236 -34.31 8.83 -24.16
N GLU A 237 -34.34 10.00 -24.81
CA GLU A 237 -33.57 10.28 -26.01
C GLU A 237 -32.06 10.15 -25.76
N PHE A 238 -31.56 10.70 -24.65
CA PHE A 238 -30.16 10.57 -24.27
C PHE A 238 -29.75 9.12 -24.06
N LEU A 239 -30.54 8.34 -23.31
CA LEU A 239 -30.20 6.94 -22.99
C LEU A 239 -30.23 6.02 -24.21
N ASP A 240 -31.09 6.28 -25.20
CA ASP A 240 -31.07 5.53 -26.48
C ASP A 240 -29.93 6.00 -27.42
N HIS A 241 -29.51 7.26 -27.28
CA HIS A 241 -28.42 7.85 -28.07
C HIS A 241 -27.01 7.44 -27.62
N VAL A 242 -26.79 7.08 -26.35
CA VAL A 242 -25.44 6.70 -25.88
C VAL A 242 -25.30 5.18 -25.74
N ASP A 243 -24.11 4.66 -26.03
CA ASP A 243 -23.77 3.25 -25.86
C ASP A 243 -23.14 2.98 -24.49
N VAL A 244 -22.43 3.98 -23.92
CA VAL A 244 -21.78 3.94 -22.61
C VAL A 244 -21.75 5.36 -22.02
N ALA A 245 -21.92 5.50 -20.70
CA ALA A 245 -21.80 6.81 -20.05
C ALA A 245 -21.21 6.79 -18.64
N VAL A 246 -20.79 7.97 -18.17
CA VAL A 246 -20.32 8.22 -16.81
C VAL A 246 -21.29 9.16 -16.09
N SER A 247 -21.85 8.73 -14.96
CA SER A 247 -22.71 9.57 -14.12
C SER A 247 -21.92 10.15 -12.96
N LEU A 248 -21.84 11.47 -12.86
CA LEU A 248 -21.14 12.21 -11.82
C LEU A 248 -22.09 12.53 -10.66
N HIS A 249 -21.64 12.20 -9.45
CA HIS A 249 -22.33 12.45 -8.20
C HIS A 249 -21.39 13.05 -7.16
N GLY A 250 -21.94 13.70 -6.13
CA GLY A 250 -21.19 14.32 -5.05
C GLY A 250 -21.50 13.67 -3.70
N TYR A 251 -20.46 13.28 -2.96
CA TYR A 251 -20.63 12.75 -1.60
C TYR A 251 -19.80 13.52 -0.56
N GLY A 252 -20.15 13.33 0.71
CA GLY A 252 -19.42 13.88 1.85
C GLY A 252 -19.39 12.88 3.01
N ARG A 253 -18.24 12.24 3.23
CA ARG A 253 -17.99 11.39 4.41
C ARG A 253 -16.68 11.76 5.07
N ILE A 254 -16.75 12.04 6.38
CA ILE A 254 -15.59 12.27 7.23
C ILE A 254 -14.70 11.01 7.18
N GLY A 255 -13.40 11.19 6.92
CA GLY A 255 -12.44 10.10 6.75
C GLY A 255 -12.33 9.52 5.32
N ARG A 256 -13.08 10.03 4.34
CA ARG A 256 -12.98 9.64 2.91
C ARG A 256 -12.85 10.85 1.98
N GLU A 257 -12.26 11.93 2.47
CA GLU A 257 -12.14 13.21 1.74
C GLU A 257 -11.19 13.13 0.54
N THR A 258 -10.28 12.16 0.55
CA THR A 258 -9.25 11.89 -0.47
C THR A 258 -9.64 10.74 -1.42
N GLN A 259 -10.91 10.35 -1.48
CA GLN A 259 -11.38 9.27 -2.35
C GLN A 259 -12.37 9.77 -3.40
N LEU A 260 -12.34 9.14 -4.58
CA LEU A 260 -13.41 9.15 -5.58
C LEU A 260 -13.91 7.72 -5.69
N LEU A 261 -15.22 7.50 -5.81
CA LEU A 261 -15.77 6.12 -5.82
C LEU A 261 -16.36 5.82 -7.18
N ALA A 262 -15.80 4.84 -7.89
CA ALA A 262 -16.21 4.44 -9.24
C ALA A 262 -17.03 3.14 -9.21
N GLY A 263 -18.34 3.30 -9.01
CA GLY A 263 -19.36 2.26 -8.99
C GLY A 263 -20.00 1.99 -10.35
N GLY A 264 -21.27 1.61 -10.38
CA GLY A 264 -22.04 1.31 -11.60
C GLY A 264 -21.79 -0.08 -12.19
N GLY A 265 -22.67 -0.47 -13.12
CA GLY A 265 -22.68 -1.80 -13.73
C GLY A 265 -21.56 -2.03 -14.73
N ASN A 266 -21.04 -0.98 -15.39
CA ASN A 266 -19.92 -1.12 -16.32
C ASN A 266 -18.58 -1.05 -15.57
N ARG A 267 -18.08 -2.22 -15.15
CA ARG A 267 -16.83 -2.32 -14.38
C ARG A 267 -15.58 -2.01 -15.23
N ALA A 268 -15.63 -2.32 -16.52
CA ALA A 268 -14.53 -2.03 -17.45
C ALA A 268 -14.33 -0.50 -17.58
N LEU A 269 -15.42 0.25 -17.69
CA LEU A 269 -15.38 1.71 -17.69
C LEU A 269 -14.93 2.28 -16.34
N ALA A 270 -15.34 1.69 -15.22
CA ALA A 270 -14.88 2.12 -13.90
C ALA A 270 -13.37 1.95 -13.73
N ALA A 271 -12.82 0.81 -14.16
CA ALA A 271 -11.39 0.58 -14.20
C ALA A 271 -10.67 1.52 -15.17
N HIS A 272 -11.28 1.81 -16.33
CA HIS A 272 -10.75 2.78 -17.28
C HIS A 272 -10.65 4.18 -16.66
N LEU A 273 -11.70 4.65 -15.99
CA LEU A 273 -11.70 5.94 -15.29
C LEU A 273 -10.65 5.99 -14.18
N ALA A 274 -10.53 4.93 -13.37
CA ALA A 274 -9.53 4.87 -12.31
C ALA A 274 -8.09 4.99 -12.82
N ARG A 275 -7.79 4.43 -14.00
CA ARG A 275 -6.47 4.57 -14.63
C ARG A 275 -6.17 5.98 -15.14
N HIS A 276 -7.18 6.72 -15.59
CA HIS A 276 -6.97 8.00 -16.29
C HIS A 276 -7.28 9.24 -15.44
N LEU A 277 -8.06 9.11 -14.36
CA LEU A 277 -8.33 10.20 -13.42
C LEU A 277 -7.20 10.33 -12.40
N GLN A 278 -6.13 11.02 -12.78
CA GLN A 278 -4.99 11.30 -11.91
C GLN A 278 -5.16 12.64 -11.18
N LEU A 279 -5.55 12.58 -9.91
CA LEU A 279 -5.67 13.74 -9.03
C LEU A 279 -4.70 13.58 -7.85
N PRO A 280 -3.68 14.45 -7.70
CA PRO A 280 -2.69 14.32 -6.63
C PRO A 280 -3.33 14.29 -5.24
N GLY A 281 -3.02 13.26 -4.45
CA GLY A 281 -3.58 13.06 -3.12
C GLY A 281 -5.00 12.48 -3.09
N TYR A 282 -5.53 12.02 -4.23
CA TYR A 282 -6.82 11.35 -4.31
C TYR A 282 -6.71 9.97 -4.95
N GLN A 283 -7.49 9.02 -4.43
CA GLN A 283 -7.58 7.66 -4.94
C GLN A 283 -8.96 7.40 -5.56
N VAL A 284 -9.00 6.84 -6.77
CA VAL A 284 -10.24 6.31 -7.35
C VAL A 284 -10.43 4.87 -6.89
N VAL A 285 -11.46 4.62 -6.09
CA VAL A 285 -11.82 3.30 -5.56
C VAL A 285 -12.82 2.65 -6.51
N THR A 286 -12.44 1.51 -7.11
CA THR A 286 -13.32 0.71 -7.99
C THR A 286 -13.75 -0.60 -7.35
N ASP A 287 -13.19 -1.00 -6.21
CA ASP A 287 -13.68 -2.19 -5.51
C ASP A 287 -15.06 -1.91 -4.92
N LEU A 288 -16.05 -2.69 -5.35
CA LEU A 288 -17.43 -2.55 -4.86
C LEU A 288 -17.53 -2.86 -3.36
N GLU A 289 -16.68 -3.73 -2.81
CA GLU A 289 -16.69 -4.03 -1.38
C GLU A 289 -16.18 -2.85 -0.54
N ALA A 290 -15.19 -2.12 -1.04
CA ALA A 290 -14.68 -0.89 -0.43
C ALA A 290 -15.60 0.34 -0.59
N ILE A 291 -16.53 0.32 -1.54
CA ILE A 291 -17.53 1.39 -1.77
C ILE A 291 -18.76 1.14 -0.87
N PRO A 292 -19.20 2.12 -0.06
CA PRO A 292 -20.44 2.02 0.73
C PRO A 292 -21.63 1.61 -0.14
N LEU A 293 -22.46 0.70 0.36
CA LEU A 293 -23.55 0.05 -0.39
C LEU A 293 -24.43 1.05 -1.16
N GLU A 294 -24.78 2.16 -0.50
CA GLU A 294 -25.60 3.25 -1.01
C GLU A 294 -24.93 4.11 -2.10
N LEU A 295 -23.59 4.07 -2.21
CA LEU A 295 -22.79 4.82 -3.19
C LEU A 295 -22.27 3.96 -4.35
N ARG A 296 -22.57 2.65 -4.35
CA ARG A 296 -22.10 1.73 -5.41
C ARG A 296 -22.71 2.01 -6.77
N GLY A 297 -23.85 2.72 -6.83
CA GLY A 297 -24.53 3.03 -8.08
C GLY A 297 -25.04 1.81 -8.85
N LEU A 298 -25.17 0.63 -8.22
CA LEU A 298 -25.53 -0.65 -8.88
C LEU A 298 -27.04 -0.87 -9.08
N HIS A 299 -27.89 0.04 -8.60
CA HIS A 299 -29.33 -0.14 -8.70
C HIS A 299 -29.77 -0.21 -10.18
N SER A 300 -30.60 -1.20 -10.54
CA SER A 300 -31.06 -1.40 -11.92
C SER A 300 -31.86 -0.22 -12.47
N GLY A 301 -32.61 0.44 -11.59
CA GLY A 301 -33.34 1.67 -11.90
C GLY A 301 -32.49 2.92 -12.13
N ASN A 302 -31.18 2.89 -11.83
CA ASN A 302 -30.28 4.03 -12.04
C ASN A 302 -30.04 4.27 -13.54
N PRO A 303 -30.28 5.48 -14.10
CA PRO A 303 -30.14 5.76 -15.54
C PRO A 303 -28.82 5.28 -16.16
N VAL A 304 -27.70 5.42 -15.44
CA VAL A 304 -26.38 5.01 -15.93
C VAL A 304 -26.29 3.51 -16.22
N ASN A 305 -27.09 2.68 -15.56
CA ASN A 305 -27.16 1.23 -15.76
C ASN A 305 -28.24 0.81 -16.76
N ARG A 306 -29.10 1.73 -17.22
CA ARG A 306 -30.15 1.45 -18.22
C ARG A 306 -29.64 1.60 -19.66
N ILE A 307 -28.44 2.15 -19.84
CA ILE A 307 -27.75 2.28 -21.12
C ILE A 307 -27.36 0.89 -21.64
N ARG A 308 -27.36 0.67 -22.95
CA ARG A 308 -27.11 -0.66 -23.55
C ARG A 308 -25.78 -1.29 -23.10
N GLY A 309 -24.68 -0.54 -23.10
CA GLY A 309 -23.38 -0.99 -22.59
C GLY A 309 -23.19 -0.76 -21.09
N GLY A 310 -24.24 -0.34 -20.37
CA GLY A 310 -24.17 0.15 -19.00
C GLY A 310 -23.27 1.38 -18.87
N GLY A 311 -22.97 1.75 -17.62
CA GLY A 311 -22.09 2.86 -17.33
C GLY A 311 -21.54 2.84 -15.92
N THR A 312 -20.77 3.87 -15.60
CA THR A 312 -20.08 4.01 -14.31
C THR A 312 -20.65 5.19 -13.55
N GLN A 313 -20.97 4.98 -12.29
CA GLN A 313 -21.25 6.06 -11.35
C GLN A 313 -19.93 6.49 -10.69
N LEU A 314 -19.59 7.77 -10.76
CA LEU A 314 -18.40 8.34 -10.16
C LEU A 314 -18.78 9.37 -9.09
N GLU A 315 -18.48 9.03 -7.84
CA GLU A 315 -18.73 9.85 -6.66
C GLU A 315 -17.53 10.75 -6.34
N LEU A 316 -17.76 12.06 -6.28
CA LEU A 316 -16.74 13.08 -6.07
C LEU A 316 -16.84 13.68 -4.66
N SER A 317 -15.71 13.70 -3.94
CA SER A 317 -15.65 14.32 -2.62
C SER A 317 -15.83 15.84 -2.68
N ALA A 318 -16.26 16.45 -1.56
CA ALA A 318 -16.44 17.90 -1.48
C ALA A 318 -15.15 18.71 -1.79
N ARG A 319 -13.96 18.15 -1.53
CA ARG A 319 -12.68 18.80 -1.88
C ARG A 319 -12.42 18.77 -3.38
N VAL A 320 -12.66 17.64 -4.05
CA VAL A 320 -12.52 17.51 -5.52
C VAL A 320 -13.48 18.47 -6.23
N ARG A 321 -14.68 18.66 -5.68
CA ARG A 321 -15.69 19.58 -6.20
C ARG A 321 -15.43 21.06 -5.85
N GLY A 322 -14.30 21.39 -5.24
CA GLY A 322 -13.94 22.77 -4.86
C GLY A 322 -14.85 23.40 -3.80
N SER A 323 -15.60 22.60 -3.04
CA SER A 323 -16.64 23.05 -2.10
C SER A 323 -16.18 23.09 -0.63
N ALA A 324 -14.96 22.64 -0.33
CA ALA A 324 -14.36 22.71 1.01
C ALA A 324 -13.67 24.07 1.25
N ARG A 325 -13.94 24.73 2.38
CA ARG A 325 -13.24 25.97 2.78
C ARG A 325 -11.75 25.68 2.94
N ALA A 326 -10.91 26.39 2.18
CA ALA A 326 -9.46 26.32 2.27
C ALA A 326 -8.97 26.72 3.68
N VAL A 327 -8.04 25.94 4.24
CA VAL A 327 -7.23 26.35 5.39
C VAL A 327 -6.03 27.14 4.85
N PRO A 328 -5.77 28.38 5.29
CA PRO A 328 -4.62 29.14 4.79
C PRO A 328 -3.32 28.55 5.33
N CYS A 329 -2.39 28.17 4.45
CA CYS A 329 -1.00 27.92 4.83
C CYS A 329 -0.36 29.22 5.36
N ARG A 330 0.26 29.15 6.53
CA ARG A 330 1.08 30.24 7.08
C ARG A 330 2.46 30.23 6.43
N GLU A 331 2.60 31.23 5.57
CA GLU A 331 3.76 32.10 5.33
C GLU A 331 4.95 31.69 4.44
N PRO A 332 5.57 32.70 3.79
CA PRO A 332 6.06 32.60 2.41
C PRO A 332 7.53 33.01 2.27
N THR A 333 8.33 32.28 1.49
CA THR A 333 9.51 32.89 0.86
C THR A 333 9.81 32.30 -0.52
N ALA A 334 9.85 33.23 -1.48
CA ALA A 334 10.50 33.16 -2.78
C ALA A 334 10.02 32.11 -3.80
N CYS A 335 8.96 32.47 -4.53
CA CYS A 335 8.79 32.03 -5.91
C CYS A 335 8.44 33.26 -6.77
N PRO A 336 9.27 33.67 -7.75
CA PRO A 336 8.90 34.72 -8.68
C PRO A 336 7.92 34.19 -9.73
N ARG A 337 6.89 34.98 -10.00
CA ARG A 337 5.79 34.72 -10.92
C ARG A 337 6.21 34.73 -12.40
N SER A 338 5.89 33.63 -13.10
CA SER A 338 5.22 33.57 -14.43
C SER A 338 5.96 34.10 -15.70
N PRO A 339 5.39 33.94 -16.91
CA PRO A 339 5.34 32.70 -17.72
C PRO A 339 5.88 32.94 -19.15
N ARG A 340 6.27 31.90 -19.90
CA ARG A 340 6.26 31.94 -21.38
C ARG A 340 6.47 30.56 -22.01
N ARG A 341 5.54 30.23 -22.92
CA ARG A 341 5.65 29.47 -24.19
C ARG A 341 6.90 28.63 -24.38
N TRP A 342 6.76 27.38 -24.83
CA TRP A 342 7.32 26.90 -26.11
C TRP A 342 6.57 25.63 -26.56
N TRP A 343 5.99 25.70 -27.77
CA TRP A 343 5.59 24.55 -28.58
C TRP A 343 6.74 24.23 -29.54
N GLY A 344 6.90 22.94 -29.89
CA GLY A 344 7.75 22.45 -30.99
C GLY A 344 7.83 20.93 -30.94
N THR A 345 6.95 20.19 -31.63
CA THR A 345 7.12 19.61 -32.99
C THR A 345 8.23 18.56 -33.13
N GLY A 346 7.81 17.33 -33.47
CA GLY A 346 8.45 16.51 -34.51
C GLY A 346 9.18 15.24 -34.04
N GLY A 347 8.69 14.09 -34.52
CA GLY A 347 9.46 12.83 -34.48
C GLY A 347 8.61 11.58 -34.69
N ARG A 348 8.27 11.27 -35.95
CA ARG A 348 7.66 9.99 -36.34
C ARG A 348 8.75 8.91 -36.41
N GLY A 349 8.45 7.69 -35.96
CA GLY A 349 9.26 6.50 -36.21
C GLY A 349 8.41 5.25 -36.05
N ALA A 350 7.97 4.68 -37.18
CA ALA A 350 7.18 3.46 -37.27
C ALA A 350 8.06 2.22 -37.09
N PHE A 351 7.57 1.19 -36.39
CA PHE A 351 8.12 -0.16 -36.44
C PHE A 351 7.15 -1.10 -37.15
N LEU A 352 7.67 -1.73 -38.20
CA LEU A 352 7.01 -2.68 -39.08
C LEU A 352 7.14 -4.09 -38.51
N VAL A 353 6.02 -4.82 -38.40
CA VAL A 353 5.97 -6.24 -38.03
C VAL A 353 6.19 -7.08 -39.29
N SER A 354 7.04 -8.11 -39.21
CA SER A 354 7.09 -9.19 -40.21
C SER A 354 7.01 -10.54 -39.51
N VAL A 355 6.02 -11.32 -39.92
CA VAL A 355 5.76 -12.70 -39.52
C VAL A 355 6.34 -13.63 -40.58
N VAL A 356 7.09 -14.67 -40.16
CA VAL A 356 7.29 -15.89 -40.97
C VAL A 356 7.21 -17.11 -40.02
N ALA A 357 6.46 -18.12 -40.45
CA ALA A 357 6.15 -19.35 -39.71
C ALA A 357 7.15 -20.50 -40.00
N GLY A 358 7.28 -21.45 -39.05
CA GLY A 358 7.69 -22.85 -39.32
C GLY A 358 8.89 -23.41 -38.55
N GLU A 359 8.60 -24.21 -37.51
CA GLU A 359 9.34 -25.38 -36.98
C GLU A 359 10.87 -25.35 -36.76
N ARG A 360 11.27 -25.16 -35.49
CA ARG A 360 12.15 -26.02 -34.66
C ARG A 360 12.33 -25.29 -33.32
N ARG A 361 11.85 -25.86 -32.21
CA ARG A 361 12.06 -25.30 -30.87
C ARG A 361 13.52 -25.53 -30.46
N LEU A 362 14.43 -24.70 -30.97
CA LEU A 362 15.73 -24.46 -30.38
C LEU A 362 15.48 -23.86 -28.99
N LEU A 363 16.02 -24.51 -27.95
CA LEU A 363 16.15 -23.91 -26.62
C LEU A 363 16.86 -22.57 -26.81
N VAL A 364 16.12 -21.47 -26.68
CA VAL A 364 16.72 -20.14 -26.57
C VAL A 364 17.49 -20.18 -25.26
N ALA A 365 18.82 -20.25 -25.33
CA ALA A 365 19.66 -20.13 -24.15
C ALA A 365 19.32 -18.79 -23.50
N LYS A 366 18.87 -18.81 -22.24
CA LYS A 366 18.71 -17.58 -21.47
C LYS A 366 20.10 -16.99 -21.24
N ASP A 367 20.27 -15.70 -21.51
CA ASP A 367 21.53 -15.00 -21.28
C ASP A 367 21.90 -15.00 -19.79
N PHE A 368 23.20 -14.92 -19.49
CA PHE A 368 23.67 -14.87 -18.11
C PHE A 368 23.28 -13.55 -17.43
N ARG A 369 22.91 -13.67 -16.15
CA ARG A 369 22.51 -12.56 -15.28
C ARG A 369 23.33 -12.55 -13.99
N PHE A 370 23.89 -11.40 -13.62
CA PHE A 370 24.79 -11.28 -12.48
C PHE A 370 24.28 -10.27 -11.45
N GLY A 371 24.07 -10.74 -10.22
CA GLY A 371 23.63 -9.95 -9.09
C GLY A 371 24.77 -9.58 -8.14
N LEU A 372 24.73 -8.36 -7.59
CA LEU A 372 25.66 -7.86 -6.58
C LEU A 372 24.92 -7.49 -5.30
N SER A 373 25.17 -8.22 -4.22
CA SER A 373 24.55 -7.96 -2.90
C SER A 373 25.38 -6.97 -2.07
N VAL A 374 24.83 -5.77 -1.84
CA VAL A 374 25.40 -4.73 -0.98
C VAL A 374 24.78 -4.80 0.42
N ARG A 375 25.60 -5.11 1.42
CA ARG A 375 25.13 -5.27 2.80
C ARG A 375 25.25 -4.01 3.66
N PHE A 376 26.30 -3.20 3.44
CA PHE A 376 26.62 -2.06 4.30
C PHE A 376 26.83 -0.78 3.49
N ILE A 377 26.37 0.35 4.04
CA ILE A 377 26.60 1.69 3.49
C ILE A 377 27.61 2.42 4.37
N LYS A 378 28.70 2.92 3.78
CA LYS A 378 29.68 3.78 4.46
C LYS A 378 29.26 5.26 4.44
N SER A 379 28.83 5.74 3.28
CA SER A 379 28.35 7.11 3.06
C SER A 379 27.50 7.16 1.78
N ARG A 380 26.79 8.28 1.57
CA ARG A 380 26.06 8.53 0.32
C ARG A 380 26.96 8.43 -0.90
N SER A 381 28.11 9.11 -0.90
CA SER A 381 29.02 9.14 -2.05
C SER A 381 29.58 7.75 -2.36
N ALA A 382 30.00 7.01 -1.33
CA ALA A 382 30.54 5.66 -1.48
C ALA A 382 29.48 4.68 -2.03
N LEU A 383 28.21 4.82 -1.64
CA LEU A 383 27.12 4.03 -2.22
C LEU A 383 26.93 4.39 -3.71
N GLN A 384 26.82 5.67 -4.04
CA GLN A 384 26.59 6.13 -5.41
C GLN A 384 27.72 5.70 -6.36
N GLU A 385 28.97 5.82 -5.92
CA GLU A 385 30.14 5.37 -6.68
C GLU A 385 30.14 3.85 -6.89
N LYS A 386 29.92 3.08 -5.82
CA LYS A 386 29.87 1.61 -5.89
C LYS A 386 28.78 1.14 -6.86
N VAL A 387 27.59 1.73 -6.76
CA VAL A 387 26.43 1.32 -7.56
C VAL A 387 26.62 1.64 -9.04
N ARG A 388 27.16 2.82 -9.39
CA ARG A 388 27.52 3.13 -10.80
C ARG A 388 28.59 2.19 -11.32
N ARG A 389 29.63 1.94 -10.51
CA ARG A 389 30.70 1.02 -10.88
C ARG A 389 30.17 -0.40 -11.10
N ALA A 390 29.21 -0.87 -10.30
CA ALA A 390 28.57 -2.16 -10.52
C ALA A 390 27.84 -2.22 -11.88
N GLU A 391 27.08 -1.19 -12.23
CA GLU A 391 26.40 -1.08 -13.54
C GLU A 391 27.42 -1.04 -14.71
N ASP A 392 28.55 -0.33 -14.55
CA ASP A 392 29.60 -0.23 -15.56
C ASP A 392 30.42 -1.52 -15.70
N LEU A 393 30.61 -2.27 -14.61
CA LEU A 393 31.28 -3.58 -14.60
C LEU A 393 30.38 -4.71 -15.12
N GLY A 394 29.14 -4.41 -15.51
CA GLY A 394 28.25 -5.36 -16.15
C GLY A 394 27.38 -6.18 -15.19
N PHE A 395 27.23 -5.79 -13.92
CA PHE A 395 26.21 -6.41 -13.07
C PHE A 395 24.81 -5.99 -13.54
N ASP A 396 23.89 -6.96 -13.58
CA ASP A 396 22.52 -6.77 -14.05
C ASP A 396 21.56 -6.45 -12.91
N VAL A 397 21.93 -6.80 -11.67
CA VAL A 397 21.06 -6.63 -10.49
C VAL A 397 21.89 -6.14 -9.31
N LEU A 398 21.42 -5.08 -8.67
CA LEU A 398 21.89 -4.66 -7.36
C LEU A 398 20.92 -5.18 -6.30
N CYS A 399 21.44 -5.94 -5.36
CA CYS A 399 20.67 -6.58 -4.31
C CYS A 399 20.97 -5.96 -2.93
N VAL A 400 19.95 -5.81 -2.07
CA VAL A 400 20.14 -5.44 -0.65
C VAL A 400 19.43 -6.47 0.25
N PRO A 401 20.15 -7.17 1.16
CA PRO A 401 19.56 -8.12 2.08
C PRO A 401 18.86 -7.42 3.25
N ASP A 402 17.77 -7.99 3.76
CA ASP A 402 16.97 -7.40 4.83
C ASP A 402 17.34 -7.96 6.20
N HIS A 403 18.32 -7.33 6.85
CA HIS A 403 18.77 -7.64 8.20
C HIS A 403 18.84 -6.35 9.02
N LEU A 404 18.41 -6.39 10.28
CA LEU A 404 18.38 -5.18 11.13
C LEU A 404 19.77 -4.59 11.41
N GLY A 405 20.82 -5.41 11.32
CA GLY A 405 22.21 -4.96 11.44
C GLY A 405 22.85 -4.50 10.13
N ALA A 406 22.09 -4.40 9.03
CA ALA A 406 22.56 -4.06 7.70
C ALA A 406 21.89 -2.79 7.16
N ALA A 407 22.22 -2.41 5.92
CA ALA A 407 21.55 -1.31 5.24
C ALA A 407 20.06 -1.64 5.01
N ALA A 408 19.17 -0.69 5.31
CA ALA A 408 17.73 -0.86 5.06
C ALA A 408 17.45 -0.96 3.54
N PRO A 409 16.72 -1.99 3.05
CA PRO A 409 16.59 -2.23 1.61
C PRO A 409 16.00 -1.06 0.82
N PHE A 410 14.80 -0.58 1.18
CA PHE A 410 14.09 0.45 0.41
C PHE A 410 14.86 1.77 0.29
N PRO A 411 15.36 2.39 1.38
CA PRO A 411 16.16 3.61 1.25
C PRO A 411 17.43 3.43 0.42
N THR A 412 18.09 2.28 0.53
CA THR A 412 19.32 1.96 -0.20
C THR A 412 19.06 1.82 -1.69
N LEU A 413 18.03 1.06 -2.05
CA LEU A 413 17.64 0.82 -3.44
C LEU A 413 17.07 2.09 -4.08
N THR A 414 16.32 2.91 -3.35
CA THR A 414 15.91 4.24 -3.84
C THR A 414 17.12 5.12 -4.15
N ALA A 415 18.13 5.14 -3.27
CA ALA A 415 19.35 5.90 -3.53
C ALA A 415 20.14 5.37 -4.74
N ALA A 416 20.14 4.06 -4.95
CA ALA A 416 20.73 3.41 -6.13
C ALA A 416 19.95 3.74 -7.41
N ALA A 417 18.61 3.72 -7.36
CA ALA A 417 17.72 4.05 -8.47
C ALA A 417 18.03 5.43 -9.05
N MET A 418 18.23 6.43 -8.17
CA MET A 418 18.46 7.82 -8.55
C MET A 418 19.80 8.08 -9.26
N VAL A 419 20.71 7.11 -9.31
CA VAL A 419 22.05 7.29 -9.89
C VAL A 419 22.41 6.25 -10.95
N THR A 420 21.46 5.39 -11.33
CA THR A 420 21.60 4.32 -12.32
C THR A 420 20.46 4.34 -13.32
N THR A 421 20.65 3.67 -14.46
CA THR A 421 19.66 3.73 -15.56
C THR A 421 19.31 2.37 -16.15
N ARG A 422 20.11 1.32 -15.89
CA ARG A 422 19.98 0.00 -16.51
C ARG A 422 19.93 -1.14 -15.49
N ILE A 423 20.79 -1.11 -14.47
CA ILE A 423 20.89 -2.18 -13.48
C ILE A 423 19.55 -2.35 -12.76
N ARG A 424 19.07 -3.59 -12.65
CA ARG A 424 17.86 -3.90 -11.91
C ARG A 424 18.11 -3.79 -10.40
N LEU A 425 17.06 -3.57 -9.64
CA LEU A 425 17.13 -3.38 -8.20
C LEU A 425 16.35 -4.50 -7.53
N SER A 426 16.93 -5.13 -6.52
CA SER A 426 16.25 -6.21 -5.82
C SER A 426 16.60 -6.29 -4.35
N MET A 427 15.79 -7.02 -3.60
CA MET A 427 16.09 -7.44 -2.25
C MET A 427 16.51 -8.91 -2.27
N TYR A 428 17.52 -9.28 -1.49
CA TYR A 428 18.03 -10.65 -1.52
C TYR A 428 18.24 -11.23 -0.11
N VAL A 429 17.18 -11.57 0.63
CA VAL A 429 15.75 -11.32 0.33
C VAL A 429 15.10 -10.56 1.49
N LEU A 430 13.96 -9.91 1.24
CA LEU A 430 13.13 -9.36 2.31
C LEU A 430 12.64 -10.48 3.24
N ASN A 431 12.66 -10.20 4.54
CA ASN A 431 11.96 -11.05 5.49
C ASN A 431 10.46 -10.75 5.40
N ALA A 432 9.69 -11.61 4.72
CA ALA A 432 8.27 -11.38 4.48
C ALA A 432 7.51 -11.10 5.78
N ALA A 433 7.89 -11.75 6.89
CA ALA A 433 7.23 -11.60 8.19
C ALA A 433 7.51 -10.26 8.90
N PHE A 434 8.44 -9.44 8.40
CA PHE A 434 8.65 -8.07 8.89
C PHE A 434 7.60 -7.08 8.40
N TYR A 435 6.92 -7.40 7.30
CA TYR A 435 6.04 -6.47 6.63
C TYR A 435 4.58 -6.92 6.65
N LYS A 436 3.67 -5.95 6.56
CA LYS A 436 2.26 -6.20 6.23
C LYS A 436 2.07 -6.05 4.72
N PRO A 437 1.28 -6.90 4.04
CA PRO A 437 1.26 -6.93 2.58
C PRO A 437 0.96 -5.58 1.93
N ALA A 438 -0.07 -4.87 2.39
CA ALA A 438 -0.40 -3.55 1.86
C ALA A 438 0.69 -2.48 2.13
N LEU A 439 1.40 -2.57 3.25
CA LEU A 439 2.50 -1.66 3.55
C LEU A 439 3.71 -1.96 2.67
N LEU A 440 4.04 -3.25 2.48
CA LEU A 440 5.11 -3.64 1.57
C LEU A 440 4.76 -3.26 0.13
N GLY A 441 3.52 -3.51 -0.31
CA GLY A 441 3.04 -3.15 -1.64
C GLY A 441 3.21 -1.66 -1.94
N ARG A 442 2.92 -0.79 -0.96
CA ARG A 442 3.18 0.65 -1.08
C ARG A 442 4.66 0.97 -1.29
N GLU A 443 5.56 0.34 -0.53
CA GLU A 443 7.01 0.55 -0.69
C GLU A 443 7.51 0.01 -2.04
N VAL A 444 6.99 -1.14 -2.47
CA VAL A 444 7.27 -1.78 -3.77
C VAL A 444 6.83 -0.87 -4.92
N GLU A 445 5.60 -0.38 -4.90
CA GLU A 445 5.07 0.53 -5.94
C GLU A 445 5.90 1.82 -6.04
N ALA A 446 6.23 2.44 -4.91
CA ALA A 446 7.02 3.66 -4.90
C ALA A 446 8.42 3.44 -5.47
N LEU A 447 9.11 2.38 -5.05
CA LEU A 447 10.45 2.07 -5.54
C LEU A 447 10.43 1.63 -7.01
N ASP A 448 9.45 0.85 -7.45
CA ASP A 448 9.32 0.42 -8.83
C ASP A 448 9.20 1.64 -9.77
N LEU A 449 8.31 2.59 -9.43
CA LEU A 449 8.16 3.84 -10.16
C LEU A 449 9.42 4.70 -10.14
N LEU A 450 10.06 4.87 -8.97
CA LEU A 450 11.30 5.65 -8.85
C LEU A 450 12.49 5.01 -9.59
N SER A 451 12.42 3.71 -9.86
CA SER A 451 13.44 2.98 -10.59
C SER A 451 13.17 2.89 -12.10
N ASP A 452 12.10 3.49 -12.62
CA ASP A 452 11.63 3.29 -13.99
C ASP A 452 11.38 1.80 -14.31
N HIS A 453 10.65 1.12 -13.42
CA HIS A 453 10.24 -0.30 -13.56
C HIS A 453 11.40 -1.31 -13.58
N ARG A 454 12.49 -1.00 -12.86
CA ARG A 454 13.67 -1.86 -12.72
C ARG A 454 13.64 -2.72 -11.44
N LEU A 455 12.56 -2.70 -10.68
CA LEU A 455 12.47 -3.42 -9.40
C LEU A 455 12.15 -4.91 -9.59
N GLU A 456 12.70 -5.73 -8.70
CA GLU A 456 12.32 -7.11 -8.42
C GLU A 456 12.20 -7.31 -6.92
N VAL A 457 11.18 -8.05 -6.49
CA VAL A 457 10.95 -8.26 -5.06
C VAL A 457 11.39 -9.65 -4.66
N GLY A 458 12.53 -9.74 -3.98
CA GLY A 458 12.96 -10.98 -3.35
C GLY A 458 12.35 -11.17 -1.98
N LEU A 459 11.72 -12.32 -1.75
CA LEU A 459 11.05 -12.70 -0.51
C LEU A 459 11.62 -13.99 0.08
N GLY A 460 11.70 -14.00 1.41
CA GLY A 460 12.00 -15.19 2.20
C GLY A 460 11.15 -15.25 3.46
N THR A 461 11.17 -16.40 4.12
CA THR A 461 10.36 -16.65 5.33
C THR A 461 10.89 -15.97 6.59
N GLY A 462 12.16 -15.56 6.60
CA GLY A 462 12.87 -15.10 7.79
C GLY A 462 13.23 -16.25 8.75
N TYR A 463 14.44 -16.20 9.32
CA TYR A 463 14.94 -17.29 10.18
C TYR A 463 15.71 -16.83 11.43
N VAL A 464 16.18 -15.58 11.49
CA VAL A 464 16.97 -15.07 12.61
C VAL A 464 16.03 -14.57 13.71
N ARG A 465 15.80 -15.41 14.73
CA ARG A 465 14.85 -15.12 15.82
C ARG A 465 15.17 -13.80 16.52
N GLU A 466 16.44 -13.53 16.73
CA GLU A 466 16.95 -12.35 17.44
C GLU A 466 16.55 -11.05 16.72
N GLU A 467 16.42 -11.07 15.39
CA GLU A 467 15.96 -9.92 14.62
C GLU A 467 14.45 -9.69 14.78
N PHE A 468 13.65 -10.76 14.92
CA PHE A 468 12.23 -10.61 15.26
C PHE A 468 12.06 -10.00 16.65
N GLU A 469 12.85 -10.48 17.62
CA GLU A 469 12.84 -9.95 18.99
C GLU A 469 13.27 -8.48 19.02
N ALA A 470 14.33 -8.11 18.30
CA ALA A 470 14.79 -6.74 18.19
C ALA A 470 13.80 -5.81 17.47
N ALA A 471 13.06 -6.32 16.48
CA ALA A 471 11.96 -5.59 15.81
C ALA A 471 10.65 -5.58 16.62
N GLU A 472 10.61 -6.20 17.80
CA GLU A 472 9.40 -6.41 18.61
C GLU A 472 8.27 -7.13 17.81
N LEU A 473 8.66 -8.00 16.88
CA LEU A 473 7.75 -8.81 16.07
C LEU A 473 7.61 -10.21 16.66
N PRO A 474 6.42 -10.83 16.58
CA PRO A 474 6.26 -12.25 16.92
C PRO A 474 7.19 -13.10 16.05
N TYR A 475 7.80 -14.13 16.64
CA TYR A 475 8.50 -15.18 15.91
C TYR A 475 7.63 -16.44 15.82
N PRO A 476 6.76 -16.57 14.80
CA PRO A 476 5.85 -17.70 14.68
C PRO A 476 6.58 -18.96 14.22
N SER A 477 5.88 -20.11 14.25
CA SER A 477 6.42 -21.39 13.81
C SER A 477 6.90 -21.34 12.35
N ALA A 478 7.82 -22.24 11.97
CA ALA A 478 8.32 -22.31 10.60
C ALA A 478 7.19 -22.45 9.57
N GLY A 479 6.19 -23.31 9.85
CA GLY A 479 5.02 -23.49 8.99
C GLY A 479 4.22 -22.20 8.81
N ALA A 480 3.95 -21.47 9.89
CA ALA A 480 3.23 -20.22 9.84
C ALA A 480 3.99 -19.11 9.08
N ARG A 481 5.33 -19.13 9.10
CA ARG A 481 6.14 -18.21 8.28
C ARG A 481 6.05 -18.54 6.80
N VAL A 482 5.98 -19.82 6.43
CA VAL A 482 5.72 -20.24 5.04
C VAL A 482 4.32 -19.82 4.60
N ASP A 483 3.30 -20.03 5.43
CA ASP A 483 1.92 -19.61 5.14
C ASP A 483 1.83 -18.09 4.94
N TYR A 484 2.57 -17.33 5.75
CA TYR A 484 2.62 -15.87 5.61
C TYR A 484 3.39 -15.42 4.36
N LEU A 485 4.46 -16.13 3.99
CA LEU A 485 5.17 -15.89 2.73
C LEU A 485 4.25 -16.14 1.52
N GLU A 486 3.44 -17.20 1.55
CA GLU A 486 2.43 -17.47 0.53
C GLU A 486 1.40 -16.36 0.45
N HIS A 487 0.86 -15.92 1.58
CA HIS A 487 -0.07 -14.80 1.65
C HIS A 487 0.53 -13.50 1.09
N MET A 488 1.77 -13.17 1.47
CA MET A 488 2.50 -12.01 0.97
C MET A 488 2.71 -12.10 -0.55
N THR A 489 3.13 -13.26 -1.03
CA THR A 489 3.37 -13.52 -2.46
C THR A 489 2.07 -13.33 -3.25
N ALA A 490 0.97 -13.95 -2.81
CA ALA A 490 -0.32 -13.82 -3.47
C ALA A 490 -0.78 -12.36 -3.54
N TYR A 491 -0.64 -11.61 -2.44
CA TYR A 491 -0.96 -10.19 -2.41
C TYR A 491 -0.13 -9.40 -3.43
N LEU A 492 1.19 -9.58 -3.45
CA LEU A 492 2.05 -8.85 -4.39
C LEU A 492 1.78 -9.24 -5.84
N LYS A 493 1.48 -10.51 -6.16
CA LYS A 493 1.10 -10.90 -7.53
C LYS A 493 -0.22 -10.28 -7.97
N GLU A 494 -1.18 -10.13 -7.07
CA GLU A 494 -2.47 -9.51 -7.36
C GLU A 494 -2.36 -8.00 -7.57
N HIS A 495 -1.56 -7.32 -6.73
CA HIS A 495 -1.50 -5.86 -6.69
C HIS A 495 -0.36 -5.27 -7.54
N HIS A 496 0.70 -6.04 -7.79
CA HIS A 496 1.89 -5.66 -8.55
C HIS A 496 2.30 -6.76 -9.56
N PRO A 497 1.41 -7.16 -10.48
CA PRO A 497 1.62 -8.31 -11.36
C PRO A 497 2.82 -8.17 -12.31
N GLU A 498 3.25 -6.95 -12.59
CA GLU A 498 4.37 -6.65 -13.50
C GLU A 498 5.73 -6.67 -12.79
N VAL A 499 5.77 -6.69 -11.45
CA VAL A 499 7.01 -6.69 -10.68
C VAL A 499 7.46 -8.13 -10.44
N PRO A 500 8.61 -8.57 -10.99
CA PRO A 500 9.05 -9.95 -10.82
C PRO A 500 9.31 -10.30 -9.36
N ILE A 501 8.86 -11.49 -8.95
CA ILE A 501 9.04 -11.99 -7.59
C ILE A 501 10.11 -13.07 -7.58
N LEU A 502 11.13 -12.87 -6.75
CA LEU A 502 12.10 -13.89 -6.39
C LEU A 502 11.69 -14.54 -5.06
N ILE A 503 11.63 -15.86 -4.99
CA ILE A 503 11.47 -16.57 -3.72
C ILE A 503 12.69 -17.43 -3.47
N ALA A 504 13.36 -17.21 -2.33
CA ALA A 504 14.54 -17.96 -1.92
C ALA A 504 14.27 -18.80 -0.67
N GLY A 505 14.82 -20.01 -0.67
CA GLY A 505 14.75 -20.91 0.48
C GLY A 505 15.22 -22.32 0.14
N ASN A 506 15.21 -23.20 1.12
CA ASN A 506 15.72 -24.58 0.97
C ASN A 506 14.66 -25.65 1.25
N GLY A 507 13.68 -25.37 2.11
CA GLY A 507 12.66 -26.34 2.50
C GLY A 507 11.64 -26.60 1.39
N ASP A 508 11.18 -27.85 1.29
CA ASP A 508 10.25 -28.34 0.26
C ASP A 508 8.98 -27.49 0.12
N ARG A 509 8.40 -27.02 1.24
CA ARG A 509 7.22 -26.14 1.20
C ARG A 509 7.52 -24.78 0.56
N VAL A 510 8.68 -24.19 0.84
CA VAL A 510 9.10 -22.92 0.24
C VAL A 510 9.41 -23.10 -1.24
N MET A 511 10.09 -24.19 -1.61
CA MET A 511 10.38 -24.50 -3.01
C MET A 511 9.13 -24.82 -3.82
N THR A 512 8.13 -25.45 -3.21
CA THR A 512 6.81 -25.66 -3.84
C THR A 512 6.11 -24.32 -4.10
N LEU A 513 6.16 -23.40 -3.13
CA LEU A 513 5.62 -22.06 -3.29
C LEU A 513 6.35 -21.28 -4.40
N ALA A 514 7.69 -21.31 -4.39
CA ALA A 514 8.52 -20.67 -5.41
C ALA A 514 8.21 -21.23 -6.81
N ALA A 515 8.17 -22.55 -6.95
CA ALA A 515 7.86 -23.23 -8.20
C ALA A 515 6.50 -22.82 -8.80
N ARG A 516 5.50 -22.57 -7.94
CA ARG A 516 4.13 -22.21 -8.37
C ARG A 516 3.95 -20.73 -8.65
N HIS A 517 4.62 -19.86 -7.89
CA HIS A 517 4.29 -18.44 -7.85
C HIS A 517 5.44 -17.49 -8.20
N ALA A 518 6.69 -17.85 -7.96
CA ALA A 518 7.83 -16.97 -8.21
C ALA A 518 8.20 -16.92 -9.70
N ASP A 519 8.74 -15.80 -10.15
CA ASP A 519 9.32 -15.67 -11.49
C ASP A 519 10.81 -16.07 -11.46
N ILE A 520 11.45 -15.88 -10.30
CA ILE A 520 12.84 -16.28 -10.05
C ILE A 520 12.90 -17.18 -8.80
N VAL A 521 13.55 -18.34 -8.91
CA VAL A 521 13.76 -19.27 -7.78
C VAL A 521 15.19 -19.10 -7.27
N GLY A 522 15.32 -18.65 -6.02
CA GLY A 522 16.61 -18.47 -5.35
C GLY A 522 17.07 -19.74 -4.64
N LEU A 523 18.20 -20.28 -5.09
CA LEU A 523 18.85 -21.49 -4.60
C LEU A 523 20.14 -21.11 -3.85
N THR A 524 20.49 -21.86 -2.81
CA THR A 524 21.76 -21.64 -2.08
C THR A 524 22.78 -22.77 -2.26
N GLY A 525 22.43 -23.82 -3.03
CA GLY A 525 23.23 -25.03 -3.19
C GLY A 525 23.42 -25.83 -1.88
N ALA A 526 22.60 -25.58 -0.86
CA ALA A 526 22.74 -26.25 0.43
C ALA A 526 22.24 -27.69 0.39
N ARG A 527 22.89 -28.59 1.16
CA ARG A 527 22.41 -29.95 1.41
C ARG A 527 21.16 -29.91 2.29
N VAL A 528 20.01 -30.13 1.67
CA VAL A 528 18.71 -30.25 2.38
C VAL A 528 18.38 -31.70 2.66
N HIS A 529 18.66 -32.57 1.69
CA HIS A 529 18.55 -34.02 1.78
C HIS A 529 19.91 -34.66 1.51
N ASP A 530 20.03 -35.93 1.86
CA ASP A 530 21.24 -36.71 1.60
C ASP A 530 21.28 -37.10 0.11
N ALA A 531 21.80 -36.19 -0.71
CA ALA A 531 21.93 -36.32 -2.15
C ALA A 531 23.37 -36.04 -2.56
N GLU A 532 23.88 -36.84 -3.49
CA GLU A 532 25.23 -36.70 -4.05
C GLU A 532 25.42 -35.34 -4.74
N ASP A 533 24.39 -34.88 -5.47
CA ASP A 533 24.34 -33.55 -6.10
C ASP A 533 23.16 -32.74 -5.53
N PRO A 534 23.39 -31.92 -4.50
CA PRO A 534 22.34 -31.19 -3.80
C PRO A 534 21.64 -30.17 -4.71
N LEU A 535 22.38 -29.55 -5.64
CA LEU A 535 21.80 -28.58 -6.56
C LEU A 535 20.88 -29.26 -7.58
N ALA A 536 21.33 -30.37 -8.17
CA ALA A 536 20.49 -31.15 -9.10
C ALA A 536 19.20 -31.61 -8.44
N GLU A 537 19.29 -32.11 -7.22
CA GLU A 537 18.15 -32.63 -6.47
C GLU A 537 17.12 -31.51 -6.19
N ARG A 538 17.58 -30.33 -5.75
CA ARG A 538 16.70 -29.17 -5.52
C ARG A 538 16.06 -28.66 -6.82
N ILE A 539 16.79 -28.63 -7.93
CA ILE A 539 16.25 -28.19 -9.22
C ILE A 539 15.20 -29.19 -9.74
N GLU A 540 15.44 -30.49 -9.60
CA GLU A 540 14.48 -31.50 -10.01
C GLU A 540 13.21 -31.46 -9.16
N PHE A 541 13.34 -31.18 -7.85
CA PHE A 541 12.18 -30.92 -6.99
C PHE A 541 11.35 -29.74 -7.51
N VAL A 542 11.99 -28.60 -7.83
CA VAL A 542 11.34 -27.42 -8.38
C VAL A 542 10.69 -27.73 -9.73
N ARG A 543 11.35 -28.50 -10.60
CA ARG A 543 10.82 -28.93 -11.91
C ARG A 543 9.53 -29.71 -11.76
N LYS A 544 9.52 -30.72 -10.88
CA LYS A 544 8.31 -31.51 -10.59
C LYS A 544 7.19 -30.65 -10.01
N ALA A 545 7.51 -29.72 -9.11
CA ALA A 545 6.52 -28.86 -8.48
C ALA A 545 5.94 -27.78 -9.44
N ALA A 546 6.74 -27.30 -10.39
CA ALA A 546 6.34 -26.29 -11.38
C ALA A 546 5.57 -26.89 -12.57
N GLY A 547 5.86 -28.14 -12.95
CA GLY A 547 5.25 -28.75 -14.13
C GLY A 547 5.57 -27.97 -15.42
N GLU A 548 4.56 -27.69 -16.24
CA GLU A 548 4.72 -26.98 -17.51
C GLU A 548 5.27 -25.55 -17.37
N ARG A 549 5.16 -24.94 -16.19
CA ARG A 549 5.68 -23.61 -15.88
C ARG A 549 7.21 -23.57 -15.78
N PHE A 550 7.88 -24.70 -15.59
CA PHE A 550 9.30 -24.70 -15.22
C PHE A 550 10.17 -23.90 -16.19
N ASP A 551 9.93 -24.00 -17.50
CA ASP A 551 10.72 -23.30 -18.52
C ASP A 551 10.59 -21.77 -18.43
N ALA A 552 9.50 -21.26 -17.84
CA ALA A 552 9.30 -19.83 -17.60
C ALA A 552 10.09 -19.31 -16.38
N LEU A 553 10.52 -20.19 -15.46
CA LEU A 553 11.25 -19.79 -14.26
C LEU A 553 12.71 -19.41 -14.59
N GLU A 554 13.21 -18.37 -13.93
CA GLU A 554 14.64 -18.12 -13.82
C GLU A 554 15.19 -18.84 -12.58
N LEU A 555 16.33 -19.51 -12.73
CA LEU A 555 17.04 -20.15 -11.61
C LEU A 555 18.23 -19.27 -11.20
N ASN A 556 18.18 -18.78 -9.97
CA ASN A 556 19.23 -17.96 -9.38
C ASN A 556 19.99 -18.75 -8.30
N LEU A 557 21.31 -18.70 -8.33
CA LEU A 557 22.18 -19.32 -7.34
C LEU A 557 22.95 -18.26 -6.54
N ALA A 558 22.80 -18.33 -5.21
CA ALA A 558 23.60 -17.54 -4.28
C ALA A 558 25.02 -18.10 -4.19
N ILE A 559 26.01 -17.29 -4.58
CA ILE A 559 27.42 -17.61 -4.44
C ILE A 559 27.92 -17.06 -3.11
N THR A 560 28.37 -17.96 -2.23
CA THR A 560 28.80 -17.64 -0.87
C THR A 560 30.31 -17.42 -0.76
N ALA A 561 31.08 -17.85 -1.75
CA ALA A 561 32.52 -17.60 -1.74
C ALA A 561 33.10 -17.55 -3.17
N VAL A 562 33.94 -16.54 -3.40
CA VAL A 562 34.74 -16.34 -4.62
C VAL A 562 36.18 -16.05 -4.19
N PRO A 563 37.22 -16.52 -4.93
CA PRO A 563 38.60 -16.23 -4.59
C PRO A 563 38.86 -14.71 -4.63
N PRO A 564 39.69 -14.17 -3.71
CA PRO A 564 40.24 -12.84 -3.86
C PRO A 564 41.02 -12.69 -5.17
N GLU A 565 41.25 -11.45 -5.59
CA GLU A 565 42.08 -11.19 -6.76
C GLU A 565 43.51 -11.70 -6.54
N GLY A 566 44.01 -12.48 -7.50
CA GLY A 566 45.34 -13.10 -7.43
C GLY A 566 45.40 -14.42 -6.64
N GLU A 567 44.31 -14.83 -6.01
CA GLU A 567 44.18 -16.09 -5.30
C GLU A 567 43.34 -17.10 -6.11
N ARG A 568 43.49 -18.39 -5.79
CA ARG A 568 42.71 -19.48 -6.42
C ARG A 568 41.73 -20.15 -5.47
N ILE A 569 41.92 -20.00 -4.17
CA ILE A 569 41.11 -20.63 -3.13
C ILE A 569 40.28 -19.55 -2.44
N PRO A 570 38.96 -19.73 -2.32
CA PRO A 570 38.10 -18.74 -1.70
C PRO A 570 38.16 -18.77 -0.17
N ASN A 571 37.83 -17.65 0.46
CA ASN A 571 37.63 -17.60 1.92
C ASN A 571 36.30 -18.25 2.30
N LEU A 572 36.37 -19.35 3.06
CA LEU A 572 35.21 -20.17 3.42
C LEU A 572 34.45 -19.70 4.67
N ALA A 573 34.89 -18.62 5.32
CA ALA A 573 34.35 -18.18 6.62
C ALA A 573 32.85 -17.89 6.56
N LEU A 574 32.36 -17.33 5.45
CA LEU A 574 30.93 -17.09 5.27
C LEU A 574 30.18 -18.41 5.09
N THR A 575 30.59 -19.25 4.14
CA THR A 575 29.90 -20.52 3.83
C THR A 575 29.81 -21.39 5.08
N ARG A 576 30.88 -21.44 5.89
CA ARG A 576 30.90 -22.19 7.16
C ARG A 576 29.84 -21.73 8.17
N ARG A 577 29.38 -20.47 8.14
CA ARG A 577 28.27 -20.02 9.01
C ARG A 577 26.95 -20.69 8.65
N TYR A 578 26.76 -21.05 7.39
CA TYR A 578 25.57 -21.72 6.90
C TYR A 578 25.71 -23.24 6.92
N THR A 579 26.93 -23.77 6.86
CA THR A 579 27.24 -25.20 6.89
C THR A 579 28.32 -25.54 7.93
N PRO A 580 28.07 -25.33 9.24
CA PRO A 580 29.10 -25.46 10.27
C PRO A 580 29.62 -26.90 10.47
N GLY A 581 28.88 -27.91 10.00
CA GLY A 581 29.23 -29.32 10.16
C GLY A 581 30.04 -29.93 9.01
N LEU A 582 30.33 -29.19 7.94
CA LEU A 582 31.08 -29.67 6.78
C LEU A 582 32.58 -29.36 6.91
N SER A 583 33.42 -30.27 6.43
CA SER A 583 34.85 -30.06 6.25
C SER A 583 35.15 -29.06 5.13
N ASP A 584 36.37 -28.53 5.10
CA ASP A 584 36.79 -27.53 4.09
C ASP A 584 36.71 -28.11 2.67
N GLU A 585 37.04 -29.39 2.50
CA GLU A 585 36.91 -30.10 1.22
C GLU A 585 35.45 -30.21 0.78
N GLU A 586 34.56 -30.58 1.70
CA GLU A 586 33.11 -30.64 1.43
C GLU A 586 32.52 -29.26 1.13
N ILE A 587 33.00 -28.20 1.79
CA ILE A 587 32.57 -26.83 1.52
C ILE A 587 33.04 -26.37 0.13
N LEU A 588 34.29 -26.67 -0.25
CA LEU A 588 34.84 -26.34 -1.56
C LEU A 588 34.11 -27.06 -2.70
N ALA A 589 33.51 -28.22 -2.41
CA ALA A 589 32.71 -28.98 -3.37
C ALA A 589 31.27 -28.46 -3.56
N LEU A 590 30.83 -27.48 -2.76
CA LEU A 590 29.49 -26.91 -2.91
C LEU A 590 29.40 -26.00 -4.15
N HIS A 591 28.30 -26.09 -4.89
CA HIS A 591 28.07 -25.25 -6.09
C HIS A 591 28.03 -23.75 -5.80
N SER A 592 27.79 -23.35 -4.54
CA SER A 592 27.81 -21.95 -4.11
C SER A 592 29.23 -21.42 -3.81
N VAL A 593 30.26 -22.27 -3.91
CA VAL A 593 31.66 -21.93 -3.66
C VAL A 593 32.44 -22.07 -4.96
N LEU A 594 32.97 -20.94 -5.46
CA LEU A 594 33.74 -20.91 -6.70
C LEU A 594 35.24 -20.91 -6.38
N SER A 595 36.02 -21.68 -7.15
CA SER A 595 37.47 -21.80 -7.00
C SER A 595 38.16 -21.68 -8.36
N GLY A 596 39.42 -21.23 -8.37
CA GLY A 596 40.22 -21.05 -9.58
C GLY A 596 40.30 -19.61 -10.07
N SER A 597 40.88 -19.45 -11.26
CA SER A 597 41.00 -18.17 -11.97
C SER A 597 39.64 -17.71 -12.55
N PRO A 598 39.48 -16.44 -12.94
CA PRO A 598 38.23 -15.95 -13.51
C PRO A 598 37.70 -16.77 -14.70
N ARG A 599 38.59 -17.26 -15.56
CA ARG A 599 38.24 -18.14 -16.69
C ARG A 599 37.75 -19.51 -16.24
N GLU A 600 38.43 -20.15 -15.28
CA GLU A 600 37.98 -21.44 -14.74
C GLU A 600 36.63 -21.33 -14.02
N ILE A 601 36.40 -20.19 -13.36
CA ILE A 601 35.09 -19.87 -12.77
C ILE A 601 34.04 -19.69 -13.87
N ALA A 602 34.35 -18.97 -14.95
CA ALA A 602 33.46 -18.82 -16.09
C ALA A 602 33.11 -20.18 -16.72
N ASP A 603 34.09 -21.05 -16.93
CA ASP A 603 33.87 -22.43 -17.41
C ASP A 603 32.95 -23.21 -16.47
N THR A 604 33.14 -23.06 -15.15
CA THR A 604 32.28 -23.69 -14.13
C THR A 604 30.83 -23.19 -14.24
N LEU A 605 30.61 -21.88 -14.34
CA LEU A 605 29.27 -21.30 -14.49
C LEU A 605 28.61 -21.66 -15.84
N GLY A 606 29.42 -21.77 -16.90
CA GLY A 606 29.02 -22.34 -18.19
C GLY A 606 28.50 -23.77 -18.03
N GLY A 607 29.25 -24.60 -17.31
CA GLY A 607 28.84 -25.96 -16.96
C GLY A 607 27.54 -26.01 -16.14
N TYR A 608 27.31 -25.05 -15.24
CA TYR A 608 26.07 -24.98 -14.47
C TYR A 608 24.86 -24.61 -15.33
N ARG A 609 25.01 -23.69 -16.28
CA ARG A 609 23.97 -23.40 -17.27
C ARG A 609 23.65 -24.64 -18.09
N ASP A 610 24.67 -25.29 -18.63
CA ASP A 610 24.48 -26.38 -19.58
C ASP A 610 23.91 -27.64 -18.90
N ARG A 611 24.34 -27.93 -17.66
CA ARG A 611 23.87 -29.11 -16.89
C ARG A 611 22.55 -28.86 -16.16
N TYR A 612 22.36 -27.68 -15.58
CA TYR A 612 21.26 -27.43 -14.65
C TYR A 612 20.28 -26.35 -15.12
N GLY A 613 20.62 -25.57 -16.15
CA GLY A 613 19.83 -24.42 -16.61
C GLY A 613 19.97 -23.17 -15.73
N VAL A 614 20.95 -23.14 -14.82
CA VAL A 614 21.18 -21.98 -13.94
C VAL A 614 21.89 -20.88 -14.72
N THR A 615 21.25 -19.71 -14.80
CA THR A 615 21.72 -18.58 -15.61
C THR A 615 21.89 -17.30 -14.81
N SER A 616 21.48 -17.30 -13.54
CA SER A 616 21.48 -16.12 -12.67
C SER A 616 22.34 -16.39 -11.44
N PHE A 617 23.33 -15.55 -11.15
CA PHE A 617 24.29 -15.75 -10.05
C PHE A 617 24.44 -14.48 -9.22
N THR A 618 24.30 -14.58 -7.90
CA THR A 618 24.40 -13.43 -6.98
C THR A 618 25.62 -13.57 -6.06
N VAL A 619 26.53 -12.59 -6.10
CA VAL A 619 27.74 -12.53 -5.24
C VAL A 619 27.66 -11.37 -4.25
N GLN A 620 28.49 -11.39 -3.20
CA GLN A 620 28.64 -10.23 -2.29
C GLN A 620 29.51 -9.12 -2.88
N ASP A 621 29.26 -7.89 -2.44
CA ASP A 621 29.99 -6.69 -2.90
C ASP A 621 31.51 -6.73 -2.65
N SER A 622 31.98 -7.53 -1.70
CA SER A 622 33.42 -7.80 -1.50
C SER A 622 34.09 -8.51 -2.67
N HIS A 623 33.32 -9.19 -3.53
CA HIS A 623 33.82 -9.94 -4.68
C HIS A 623 33.64 -9.19 -6.02
N MET A 624 33.11 -7.96 -5.99
CA MET A 624 32.74 -7.19 -7.19
C MET A 624 33.84 -7.15 -8.25
N ASP A 625 35.07 -6.83 -7.85
CA ASP A 625 36.16 -6.54 -8.79
C ASP A 625 36.71 -7.80 -9.45
N ASN A 626 36.90 -8.88 -8.68
CA ASN A 626 37.36 -10.15 -9.24
C ASN A 626 36.24 -10.82 -10.07
N PHE A 627 34.99 -10.74 -9.60
CA PHE A 627 33.87 -11.34 -10.32
C PHE A 627 33.52 -10.61 -11.61
N ALA A 628 33.77 -9.29 -11.70
CA ALA A 628 33.64 -8.56 -12.98
C ALA A 628 34.53 -9.14 -14.09
N LYS A 629 35.68 -9.74 -13.74
CA LYS A 629 36.53 -10.46 -14.72
C LYS A 629 35.88 -11.75 -15.20
N VAL A 630 35.14 -12.45 -14.33
CA VAL A 630 34.34 -13.62 -14.70
C VAL A 630 33.21 -13.21 -15.66
N ILE A 631 32.53 -12.10 -15.37
CA ILE A 631 31.47 -11.55 -16.24
C ILE A 631 32.02 -11.27 -17.64
N ALA A 632 33.23 -10.70 -17.74
CA ALA A 632 33.89 -10.41 -19.01
C ALA A 632 34.32 -11.65 -19.81
N GLU A 633 34.48 -12.82 -19.17
CA GLU A 633 34.74 -14.09 -19.87
C GLU A 633 33.44 -14.75 -20.37
N LEU A 634 32.29 -14.41 -19.77
CA LEU A 634 30.97 -14.98 -20.09
C LEU A 634 30.15 -14.14 -21.07
N ARG A 635 30.61 -12.93 -21.40
CA ARG A 635 29.98 -11.97 -22.32
C ARG A 635 30.95 -11.63 -23.43
#